data_AF-A0A7W9FLI0-F1
#
_entry.id   AF-A0A7W9FLI0-F1
#
_cell.length_a   1.000
_cell.length_b   1.000
_cell.length_c   1.000
_cell.angle_alpha   90.00
_cell.angle_beta   90.00
_cell.angle_gamma   90.00
#
_symmetry.space_group_name_H-M   'P 1'
#
loop_
_entity.id
_entity.type
_entity.pdbx_description
1 polymer ?
#
loop_
_entity_poly.entity_id
_entity_poly.type
_entity_poly.pdbx_seq_one_letter_code
_entity_poly.pdbx_strand_id
1 'polypeptide(L)'
;MTTMRGTRGSRGTALRFGGLAGALLLATTSLTPAWSEELHTSVFNDVSPADIIMMSVYLPPLLARDGSRAVIQSSGDGVAWWDGGTPVPFGLPGRESDTVTPVALSDDGDTLVGMVGSGPTQSRFRFDGTTLTLLETFATPSTNYLDAIAAASGDANVIVGRAYNSAEALAAQNVPVYWDSTGAIHALDAGIWTYGEANLVSGNGEVIYGRLGAPTTELARWQTDSGALQTLTKAAFLSDTGNTASDLWASATNYDGSRLTGYFVGEGSRPFLWSDTDGFRDLGMLDGFDSGFGALMSRSGDVVAGYMQTGDFGVITSTHAFRWTDADGLVDISIDRAERTGSYQDLMGGMSDDGTVIVGTSLQTADLYPEMTTAPRSAFRWSLEDGWQTMADYFTGKGIDVTGMSFLSAGGLFGTPSGISADGNVMVGNGSYDDGVNNPVFIFWLSRCGDGDECGVTTVDGVYRSVESVGASGETANLHVDDLFDTVSHALAGPVGKNGSAYAYGSFDTDPMAGGGVGLDFRLSDTVTAGFLVDQSVLDTDLAYDGWSSFDATSVVAKIAGRPAAGFVWEAGLAAAWLDGDVKRGYLNGVDPVTSRGDTSGYTLGASATLGWRFALPAPATSLTPYATYTVMQSDFDGWTETNGPFPAVISGFTTTTQLIRAGLELEHRFAAGPTARLGLAGVHRETDGDTIAFDLPGLFGGTVEGDVGAANWLETSVAFDVPFGASVSGLAKVTGRLPDEGDASVAGHIGLKIAY
;
A
#
# COMPACT_ATOMS: atom_id res chain seq x y z
N MET A 1 32.19 -6.52 -34.57
CA MET A 1 33.48 -6.79 -33.90
C MET A 1 33.32 -6.33 -32.46
N THR A 2 33.49 -7.26 -31.51
CA THR A 2 33.81 -7.06 -30.06
C THR A 2 32.79 -6.25 -29.23
N THR A 3 32.20 -6.68 -28.11
CA THR A 3 32.08 -7.92 -27.32
C THR A 3 31.15 -7.53 -26.15
N MET A 4 30.03 -8.22 -25.92
CA MET A 4 29.38 -8.24 -24.60
C MET A 4 29.59 -9.64 -23.99
N ARG A 5 30.28 -9.68 -22.85
CA ARG A 5 30.29 -10.76 -21.85
C ARG A 5 29.31 -10.30 -20.75
N GLY A 6 28.51 -11.12 -20.09
CA GLY A 6 28.28 -12.55 -20.19
C GLY A 6 27.25 -12.93 -19.13
N THR A 7 26.21 -13.65 -19.52
CA THR A 7 25.27 -14.31 -18.62
C THR A 7 25.75 -15.75 -18.38
N ARG A 8 25.99 -16.10 -17.11
CA ARG A 8 25.96 -17.50 -16.62
C ARG A 8 24.47 -17.87 -16.58
N GLY A 9 23.96 -19.01 -17.02
CA GLY A 9 24.57 -20.31 -17.29
C GLY A 9 23.76 -21.39 -16.57
N SER A 10 22.47 -21.55 -16.90
CA SER A 10 21.69 -22.71 -16.46
C SER A 10 22.09 -23.92 -17.31
N ARG A 11 22.59 -24.97 -16.65
CA ARG A 11 22.98 -26.24 -17.30
C ARG A 11 21.75 -27.13 -17.44
N GLY A 12 20.97 -26.93 -18.49
CA GLY A 12 19.99 -27.91 -18.97
C GLY A 12 20.69 -28.95 -19.85
N THR A 13 20.76 -30.20 -19.40
CA THR A 13 21.32 -31.32 -20.18
C THR A 13 20.30 -31.73 -21.23
N ALA A 14 20.50 -31.35 -22.49
CA ALA A 14 19.63 -31.72 -23.60
C ALA A 14 19.74 -33.22 -23.94
N LEU A 15 18.72 -34.00 -23.56
CA LEU A 15 18.48 -35.34 -24.08
C LEU A 15 17.93 -35.25 -25.50
N ARG A 16 18.73 -35.70 -26.48
CA ARG A 16 18.34 -35.79 -27.89
C ARG A 16 17.33 -36.91 -28.10
N PHE A 17 16.06 -36.57 -28.30
CA PHE A 17 15.11 -37.46 -28.99
C PHE A 17 15.06 -37.08 -30.47
N GLY A 18 15.34 -38.07 -31.33
CA GLY A 18 15.42 -37.90 -32.77
C GLY A 18 14.06 -37.96 -33.45
N GLY A 19 13.77 -36.91 -34.24
CA GLY A 19 13.16 -37.01 -35.58
C GLY A 19 11.73 -37.52 -35.69
N LEU A 20 10.73 -36.63 -35.50
CA LEU A 20 9.47 -36.55 -36.26
C LEU A 20 8.61 -35.37 -35.74
N ALA A 21 9.14 -34.15 -35.78
CA ALA A 21 8.38 -32.93 -35.44
C ALA A 21 8.76 -31.73 -36.34
N GLY A 22 9.22 -32.01 -37.55
CA GLY A 22 9.68 -31.00 -38.52
C GLY A 22 8.69 -30.80 -39.65
N ALA A 23 7.45 -30.38 -39.36
CA ALA A 23 6.49 -29.96 -40.39
C ALA A 23 5.28 -29.19 -39.82
N LEU A 24 5.48 -28.24 -38.89
CA LEU A 24 4.41 -27.28 -38.53
C LEU A 24 4.97 -25.98 -37.93
N LEU A 25 6.01 -25.42 -38.56
CA LEU A 25 6.68 -24.20 -38.05
C LEU A 25 7.12 -23.32 -39.22
N LEU A 26 6.17 -22.90 -40.05
CA LEU A 26 6.38 -21.94 -41.13
C LEU A 26 5.06 -21.19 -41.42
N ALA A 27 4.72 -20.21 -40.58
CA ALA A 27 3.89 -19.05 -40.97
C ALA A 27 3.70 -18.06 -39.81
N THR A 28 4.75 -17.37 -39.36
CA THR A 28 4.64 -16.07 -38.65
C THR A 28 6.00 -15.36 -38.69
N THR A 29 6.29 -14.66 -39.78
CA THR A 29 7.31 -13.62 -39.79
C THR A 29 6.64 -12.29 -40.11
N SER A 30 6.98 -11.27 -39.32
CA SER A 30 6.61 -9.86 -39.39
C SER A 30 5.34 -9.42 -38.65
N LEU A 31 5.43 -9.32 -37.33
CA LEU A 31 4.88 -8.18 -36.58
C LEU A 31 5.86 -7.89 -35.44
N THR A 32 6.49 -6.73 -35.49
CA THR A 32 7.21 -6.13 -34.36
C THR A 32 6.17 -5.41 -33.49
N PRO A 33 5.94 -5.79 -32.23
CA PRO A 33 5.24 -4.93 -31.29
C PRO A 33 6.24 -3.91 -30.75
N ALA A 34 5.92 -2.64 -30.93
CA ALA A 34 6.51 -1.58 -30.12
C ALA A 34 5.92 -1.76 -28.71
N TRP A 35 6.78 -2.01 -27.74
CA TRP A 35 6.43 -2.07 -26.33
C TRP A 35 6.26 -0.62 -25.84
N SER A 36 5.04 -0.27 -25.44
CA SER A 36 4.77 0.77 -24.47
C SER A 36 3.84 0.14 -23.45
N GLU A 37 4.35 -0.10 -22.25
CA GLU A 37 3.55 -0.50 -21.10
C GLU A 37 2.47 0.57 -20.88
N GLU A 38 1.20 0.17 -21.06
CA GLU A 38 0.08 0.96 -20.58
C GLU A 38 0.04 0.80 -19.06
N LEU A 39 0.60 1.79 -18.37
CA LEU A 39 0.29 2.08 -16.98
C LEU A 39 -1.24 2.16 -16.83
N HIS A 40 -1.86 1.18 -16.17
CA HIS A 40 -3.22 1.28 -15.70
C HIS A 40 -3.30 2.35 -14.59
N THR A 41 -3.32 3.62 -14.99
CA THR A 41 -3.65 4.76 -14.13
C THR A 41 -5.17 4.88 -14.08
N SER A 42 -5.83 4.13 -13.19
CA SER A 42 -7.28 4.23 -13.01
C SER A 42 -7.68 4.73 -11.62
N VAL A 43 -7.14 5.89 -11.21
CA VAL A 43 -7.76 6.74 -10.15
C VAL A 43 -7.66 8.25 -10.45
N PHE A 44 -6.93 8.71 -11.48
CA PHE A 44 -6.58 10.15 -11.62
C PHE A 44 -6.86 10.83 -12.97
N ASN A 45 -7.73 10.27 -13.82
CA ASN A 45 -7.77 10.67 -15.24
C ASN A 45 -8.56 11.95 -15.61
N ASP A 46 -9.17 12.69 -14.67
CA ASP A 46 -10.04 13.84 -15.03
C ASP A 46 -9.68 15.19 -14.39
N VAL A 47 -8.47 15.36 -13.84
CA VAL A 47 -8.02 16.64 -13.27
C VAL A 47 -6.75 17.13 -13.97
N SER A 48 -6.68 18.43 -14.27
CA SER A 48 -5.51 19.00 -14.94
C SER A 48 -4.26 18.84 -14.05
N PRO A 49 -3.08 18.47 -14.60
CA PRO A 49 -1.85 18.31 -13.82
C PRO A 49 -1.45 19.58 -13.04
N ALA A 50 -1.85 20.76 -13.52
CA ALA A 50 -1.58 22.04 -12.86
C ALA A 50 -2.42 22.23 -11.58
N ASP A 51 -3.64 21.67 -11.54
CA ASP A 51 -4.49 21.71 -10.34
C ASP A 51 -4.06 20.66 -9.30
N ILE A 52 -3.55 19.51 -9.75
CA ILE A 52 -2.91 18.49 -8.90
C ILE A 52 -1.70 19.11 -8.17
N ILE A 53 -0.84 19.84 -8.88
CA ILE A 53 0.35 20.51 -8.32
C ILE A 53 -0.01 21.64 -7.33
N MET A 54 -1.21 22.21 -7.39
CA MET A 54 -1.57 23.37 -6.56
C MET A 54 -2.20 22.99 -5.21
N MET A 55 -2.89 21.85 -5.09
CA MET A 55 -3.56 21.43 -3.84
C MET A 55 -2.77 20.42 -3.00
N SER A 56 -2.14 19.42 -3.61
CA SER A 56 -1.38 18.38 -2.89
C SER A 56 0.01 18.84 -2.42
N VAL A 57 0.48 20.00 -2.91
CA VAL A 57 1.76 20.61 -2.49
C VAL A 57 1.66 21.29 -1.12
N TYR A 58 0.45 21.48 -0.56
CA TYR A 58 0.28 22.26 0.68
C TYR A 58 -0.13 21.46 1.92
N LEU A 59 -0.68 20.25 1.77
CA LEU A 59 -1.10 19.44 2.92
C LEU A 59 -0.23 18.17 3.03
N PRO A 60 0.63 18.08 4.05
CA PRO A 60 1.51 16.92 4.26
C PRO A 60 0.70 15.68 4.67
N PRO A 61 1.26 14.47 4.50
CA PRO A 61 0.71 13.29 5.14
C PRO A 61 0.79 13.45 6.67
N LEU A 62 -0.27 13.09 7.40
CA LEU A 62 -0.20 12.95 8.85
C LEU A 62 0.28 11.55 9.20
N LEU A 63 1.09 11.39 10.26
CA LEU A 63 1.56 10.09 10.76
C LEU A 63 1.19 9.97 12.23
N ALA A 64 0.62 8.82 12.60
CA ALA A 64 0.35 8.43 13.97
C ALA A 64 1.66 8.37 14.76
N ARG A 65 1.61 8.69 16.06
CA ARG A 65 2.83 8.74 16.87
C ARG A 65 3.43 7.35 17.07
N ASP A 66 2.62 6.30 17.09
CA ASP A 66 3.11 4.93 17.10
C ASP A 66 3.73 4.45 15.76
N GLY A 67 3.62 5.25 14.70
CA GLY A 67 4.11 4.95 13.35
C GLY A 67 3.18 4.03 12.54
N SER A 68 2.05 3.58 13.10
CA SER A 68 1.22 2.54 12.51
C SER A 68 0.33 3.03 11.37
N ARG A 69 -0.01 4.32 11.33
CA ARG A 69 -0.95 4.84 10.33
C ARG A 69 -0.52 6.18 9.81
N ALA A 70 -0.68 6.36 8.50
CA ALA A 70 -0.62 7.68 7.90
C ALA A 70 -1.94 8.07 7.26
N VAL A 71 -2.21 9.36 7.20
CA VAL A 71 -3.37 9.91 6.51
C VAL A 71 -2.88 10.76 5.36
N ILE A 72 -3.35 10.45 4.16
CA ILE A 72 -2.93 11.07 2.91
C ILE A 72 -4.16 11.70 2.25
N GLN A 73 -4.02 12.93 1.75
CA GLN A 73 -5.08 13.57 0.98
C GLN A 73 -5.01 13.14 -0.48
N SER A 74 -6.10 12.60 -1.04
CA SER A 74 -6.20 12.35 -2.48
C SER A 74 -6.99 13.48 -3.15
N SER A 75 -6.52 13.94 -4.32
CA SER A 75 -7.26 14.93 -5.11
C SER A 75 -8.51 14.31 -5.69
N GLY A 76 -9.68 14.92 -5.47
CA GLY A 76 -10.91 14.55 -6.15
C GLY A 76 -12.06 14.26 -5.22
N ASP A 77 -11.95 13.28 -4.31
CA ASP A 77 -13.13 12.72 -3.64
C ASP A 77 -12.89 12.13 -2.21
N GLY A 78 -11.78 12.41 -1.51
CA GLY A 78 -11.66 11.96 -0.10
C GLY A 78 -10.29 12.08 0.59
N VAL A 79 -10.27 11.61 1.85
CA VAL A 79 -9.03 11.33 2.59
C VAL A 79 -8.77 9.83 2.52
N ALA A 80 -7.57 9.45 2.09
CA ALA A 80 -7.13 8.07 2.14
C ALA A 80 -6.48 7.82 3.49
N TRP A 81 -7.09 6.91 4.26
CA TRP A 81 -6.41 6.28 5.38
C TRP A 81 -5.41 5.30 4.80
N TRP A 82 -4.18 5.40 5.26
CA TRP A 82 -3.21 4.39 4.94
C TRP A 82 -3.32 3.26 5.96
N ASP A 83 -4.38 2.47 5.78
CA ASP A 83 -4.69 1.20 6.45
C ASP A 83 -5.42 0.21 5.52
N GLY A 84 -5.40 0.47 4.21
CA GLY A 84 -5.98 -0.41 3.18
C GLY A 84 -7.47 -0.58 3.21
N GLY A 85 -8.18 0.32 3.89
CA GLY A 85 -9.54 0.62 3.50
C GLY A 85 -9.58 1.11 2.05
N THR A 86 -10.63 0.73 1.32
CA THR A 86 -11.07 1.52 0.16
C THR A 86 -11.06 2.99 0.59
N PRO A 87 -10.46 3.93 -0.16
CA PRO A 87 -10.53 5.35 0.17
C PRO A 87 -11.98 5.67 0.47
N VAL A 88 -12.31 5.95 1.74
CA VAL A 88 -13.70 6.19 2.11
C VAL A 88 -14.05 7.49 1.43
N PRO A 89 -14.98 7.52 0.44
CA PRO A 89 -15.42 8.77 -0.12
C PRO A 89 -16.02 9.55 1.04
N PHE A 90 -15.32 10.59 1.47
CA PHE A 90 -15.74 11.36 2.62
C PHE A 90 -16.83 12.33 2.14
N GLY A 91 -18.05 11.82 2.11
CA GLY A 91 -19.24 12.55 1.75
C GLY A 91 -20.25 12.53 2.87
N LEU A 92 -20.68 13.68 3.36
CA LEU A 92 -22.01 13.72 3.99
C LEU A 92 -23.02 13.32 2.91
N PRO A 93 -24.11 12.57 3.24
CA PRO A 93 -25.12 12.22 2.25
C PRO A 93 -25.59 13.45 1.45
N GLY A 94 -25.36 13.48 0.13
CA GLY A 94 -25.64 14.62 -0.75
C GLY A 94 -24.58 15.73 -0.81
N ARG A 95 -23.39 15.51 -0.23
CA ARG A 95 -22.18 16.35 -0.33
C ARG A 95 -20.94 15.48 -0.59
N GLU A 96 -21.07 14.47 -1.45
CA GLU A 96 -19.99 13.50 -1.70
C GLU A 96 -18.73 14.08 -2.37
N SER A 97 -18.82 15.27 -2.98
CA SER A 97 -17.69 15.96 -3.64
C SER A 97 -17.03 17.06 -2.77
N ASP A 98 -17.32 17.10 -1.47
CA ASP A 98 -16.79 18.12 -0.57
C ASP A 98 -15.31 17.87 -0.23
N THR A 99 -14.49 18.91 -0.28
CA THR A 99 -13.06 18.81 0.09
C THR A 99 -12.89 18.49 1.56
N VAL A 100 -12.09 17.48 1.88
CA VAL A 100 -11.69 17.15 3.24
C VAL A 100 -10.33 17.73 3.55
N THR A 101 -10.23 18.43 4.68
CA THR A 101 -9.00 19.01 5.20
C THR A 101 -8.68 18.33 6.54
N PRO A 102 -7.74 17.38 6.58
CA PRO A 102 -7.29 16.79 7.83
C PRO A 102 -6.56 17.86 8.66
N VAL A 103 -6.78 17.87 9.99
CA VAL A 103 -6.18 18.84 10.92
C VAL A 103 -5.30 18.14 11.95
N ALA A 104 -5.77 17.02 12.50
CA ALA A 104 -5.02 16.25 13.49
C ALA A 104 -5.38 14.76 13.41
N LEU A 105 -4.42 13.91 13.74
CA LEU A 105 -4.56 12.46 13.87
C LEU A 105 -4.20 12.09 15.31
N SER A 106 -4.95 11.19 15.93
CA SER A 106 -4.62 10.66 17.25
C SER A 106 -3.28 9.92 17.26
N ASP A 107 -2.66 9.82 18.44
CA ASP A 107 -1.36 9.18 18.68
C ASP A 107 -1.35 7.71 18.19
N ASP A 108 -2.49 7.01 18.29
CA ASP A 108 -2.72 5.64 17.81
C ASP A 108 -3.20 5.54 16.35
N GLY A 109 -3.43 6.68 15.69
CA GLY A 109 -3.93 6.71 14.32
C GLY A 109 -5.38 6.27 14.13
N ASP A 110 -6.14 6.01 15.20
CA ASP A 110 -7.53 5.54 15.14
C ASP A 110 -8.55 6.66 14.91
N THR A 111 -8.19 7.92 15.15
CA THR A 111 -9.11 9.05 15.06
C THR A 111 -8.55 10.21 14.26
N LEU A 112 -9.20 10.52 13.13
CA LEU A 112 -8.94 11.71 12.33
C LEU A 112 -9.89 12.85 12.72
N VAL A 113 -9.33 14.03 12.92
CA VAL A 113 -10.07 15.28 13.12
C VAL A 113 -9.82 16.20 11.94
N GLY A 114 -10.88 16.80 11.41
CA GLY A 114 -10.74 17.68 10.28
C GLY A 114 -11.99 18.46 9.94
N MET A 115 -11.94 19.06 8.75
CA MET A 115 -13.03 19.85 8.18
C MET A 115 -13.44 19.24 6.84
N VAL A 116 -14.75 19.23 6.54
CA VAL A 116 -15.31 18.76 5.26
C VAL A 116 -16.16 19.86 4.63
N GLY A 117 -15.92 20.13 3.35
CA GLY A 117 -16.61 21.14 2.55
C GLY A 117 -15.76 22.35 2.18
N SER A 118 -16.38 23.33 1.52
CA SER A 118 -15.71 24.55 1.06
C SER A 118 -16.30 25.84 1.65
N GLY A 119 -15.40 26.79 1.89
CA GLY A 119 -15.74 28.14 2.36
C GLY A 119 -16.53 28.16 3.68
N PRO A 120 -17.51 29.06 3.85
CA PRO A 120 -18.25 29.23 5.10
C PRO A 120 -19.20 28.07 5.44
N THR A 121 -19.27 27.02 4.59
CA THR A 121 -20.17 25.88 4.78
C THR A 121 -19.47 24.62 5.28
N GLN A 122 -18.20 24.75 5.67
CA GLN A 122 -17.39 23.67 6.21
C GLN A 122 -17.98 23.12 7.50
N SER A 123 -18.15 21.80 7.55
CA SER A 123 -18.50 21.05 8.74
C SER A 123 -17.23 20.50 9.39
N ARG A 124 -17.20 20.45 10.72
CA ARG A 124 -16.11 19.85 11.48
C ARG A 124 -16.46 18.41 11.77
N PHE A 125 -15.48 17.52 11.73
CA PHE A 125 -15.72 16.11 11.97
C PHE A 125 -14.65 15.48 12.86
N ARG A 126 -15.07 14.39 13.50
CA ARG A 126 -14.22 13.33 14.05
C ARG A 126 -14.56 12.04 13.31
N PHE A 127 -13.57 11.28 12.90
CA PHE A 127 -13.74 9.99 12.22
C PHE A 127 -12.88 8.93 12.88
N ASP A 128 -13.49 7.84 13.33
CA ASP A 128 -12.86 6.76 14.09
C ASP A 128 -12.42 5.55 13.23
N GLY A 129 -12.24 5.76 11.93
CA GLY A 129 -12.01 4.69 10.95
C GLY A 129 -13.29 4.04 10.40
N THR A 130 -14.43 4.18 11.10
CA THR A 130 -15.71 3.57 10.67
C THR A 130 -16.87 4.57 10.61
N THR A 131 -16.89 5.53 11.52
CA THR A 131 -18.02 6.42 11.77
C THR A 131 -17.59 7.87 11.70
N LEU A 132 -18.21 8.63 10.79
CA LEU A 132 -18.04 10.07 10.71
C LEU A 132 -19.01 10.75 11.66
N THR A 133 -18.48 11.38 12.70
CA THR A 133 -19.24 12.19 13.65
C THR A 133 -19.04 13.67 13.33
N LEU A 134 -20.13 14.38 13.04
CA LEU A 134 -20.09 15.83 12.89
C LEU A 134 -20.02 16.49 14.27
N LEU A 135 -19.10 17.44 14.42
CA LEU A 135 -18.99 18.22 15.65
C LEU A 135 -20.05 19.33 15.65
N GLU A 136 -20.64 19.58 16.83
CA GLU A 136 -21.67 20.61 16.99
C GLU A 136 -21.16 22.00 16.62
N THR A 137 -22.07 22.87 16.20
CA THR A 137 -21.79 24.29 15.96
C THR A 137 -22.71 25.14 16.84
N PHE A 138 -22.32 26.38 17.14
CA PHE A 138 -23.19 27.28 17.90
C PHE A 138 -24.48 27.59 17.12
N ALA A 139 -25.61 27.03 17.54
CA ALA A 139 -26.90 27.29 16.93
C ALA A 139 -27.52 28.60 17.47
N THR A 140 -27.61 29.65 16.65
CA THR A 140 -28.61 30.72 16.87
C THR A 140 -29.31 31.14 15.57
N PRO A 141 -30.60 31.53 15.61
CA PRO A 141 -31.45 31.67 14.40
C PRO A 141 -31.12 32.86 13.49
N SER A 142 -30.11 33.67 13.79
CA SER A 142 -29.88 34.95 13.11
C SER A 142 -28.42 35.32 12.83
N THR A 143 -27.43 34.48 13.16
CA THR A 143 -26.01 34.80 12.94
C THR A 143 -25.22 33.58 12.48
N ASN A 144 -24.57 33.71 11.33
CA ASN A 144 -23.66 32.74 10.74
C ASN A 144 -22.36 32.71 11.56
N TYR A 145 -22.26 31.84 12.57
CA TYR A 145 -20.99 31.54 13.23
C TYR A 145 -20.17 30.60 12.34
N LEU A 146 -18.90 30.94 12.15
CA LEU A 146 -17.93 30.06 11.52
C LEU A 146 -16.97 29.62 12.62
N ASP A 147 -16.75 28.31 12.71
CA ASP A 147 -15.86 27.74 13.70
C ASP A 147 -14.62 27.16 13.00
N ALA A 148 -13.44 27.20 13.60
CA ALA A 148 -12.24 26.62 13.01
C ALA A 148 -11.61 25.68 14.01
N ILE A 149 -11.22 24.47 13.55
CA ILE A 149 -10.39 23.57 14.35
C ILE A 149 -8.96 24.09 14.28
N ALA A 150 -8.30 24.16 15.43
CA ALA A 150 -6.89 24.52 15.53
C ALA A 150 -6.02 23.31 15.86
N ALA A 151 -6.43 22.48 16.83
CA ALA A 151 -5.66 21.32 17.29
C ALA A 151 -6.57 20.29 17.97
N ALA A 152 -6.03 19.10 18.25
CA ALA A 152 -6.67 18.05 19.04
C ALA A 152 -5.68 17.43 20.04
N SER A 153 -6.21 16.86 21.13
CA SER A 153 -5.44 16.05 22.08
C SER A 153 -4.90 14.78 21.42
N GLY A 154 -3.96 14.10 22.07
CA GLY A 154 -3.35 12.87 21.52
C GLY A 154 -4.35 11.73 21.31
N ASP A 155 -5.45 11.70 22.04
CA ASP A 155 -6.56 10.75 21.83
C ASP A 155 -7.70 11.34 20.98
N ALA A 156 -7.54 12.56 20.46
CA ALA A 156 -8.54 13.34 19.72
C ALA A 156 -9.89 13.54 20.44
N ASN A 157 -9.97 13.31 21.75
CA ASN A 157 -11.19 13.49 22.54
C ASN A 157 -11.45 14.96 22.87
N VAL A 158 -10.42 15.79 22.94
CA VAL A 158 -10.54 17.24 23.13
C VAL A 158 -10.03 17.92 21.88
N ILE A 159 -10.91 18.63 21.18
CA ILE A 159 -10.58 19.37 19.96
C ILE A 159 -10.75 20.84 20.27
N VAL A 160 -9.80 21.69 19.90
CA VAL A 160 -9.84 23.12 20.25
C VAL A 160 -9.93 24.00 19.01
N GLY A 161 -10.44 25.21 19.22
CA GLY A 161 -10.58 26.15 18.13
C GLY A 161 -11.13 27.50 18.53
N ARG A 162 -11.75 28.14 17.53
CA ARG A 162 -12.43 29.42 17.69
C ARG A 162 -13.77 29.42 16.98
N ALA A 163 -14.72 30.17 17.53
CA ALA A 163 -15.98 30.52 16.90
C ALA A 163 -16.02 32.02 16.62
N TYR A 164 -16.52 32.46 15.47
CA TYR A 164 -16.63 33.89 15.15
C TYR A 164 -17.91 34.27 14.41
N ASN A 165 -18.46 35.45 14.72
CA ASN A 165 -19.70 35.96 14.13
C ASN A 165 -19.44 36.67 12.79
N SER A 166 -19.94 36.12 11.68
CA SER A 166 -19.72 36.71 10.34
C SER A 166 -20.65 37.87 9.97
N ALA A 167 -21.65 38.23 10.79
CA ALA A 167 -22.56 39.35 10.51
C ALA A 167 -21.95 40.74 10.80
N GLU A 168 -20.86 40.80 11.58
CA GLU A 168 -20.21 42.04 12.01
C GLU A 168 -18.76 42.09 11.50
N ALA A 169 -18.55 41.90 10.19
CA ALA A 169 -17.25 41.75 9.52
C ALA A 169 -16.20 42.88 9.74
N LEU A 170 -16.48 43.87 10.59
CA LEU A 170 -15.56 44.94 11.00
C LEU A 170 -15.20 44.90 12.51
N ALA A 171 -15.77 43.97 13.30
CA ALA A 171 -15.52 43.82 14.74
C ALA A 171 -15.59 42.36 15.24
N ALA A 172 -15.27 41.38 14.39
CA ALA A 172 -15.41 39.95 14.70
C ALA A 172 -14.68 39.56 16.02
N GLN A 173 -15.46 39.39 17.09
CA GLN A 173 -14.99 38.87 18.37
C GLN A 173 -14.91 37.35 18.26
N ASN A 174 -13.70 36.81 18.27
CA ASN A 174 -13.50 35.37 18.32
C ASN A 174 -13.80 34.89 19.75
N VAL A 175 -14.52 33.77 19.85
CA VAL A 175 -14.80 33.06 21.09
C VAL A 175 -13.93 31.81 21.10
N PRO A 176 -13.08 31.61 22.12
CA PRO A 176 -12.31 30.38 22.25
C PRO A 176 -13.25 29.22 22.58
N VAL A 177 -13.09 28.08 21.90
CA VAL A 177 -13.95 26.91 22.08
C VAL A 177 -13.16 25.62 22.16
N TYR A 178 -13.82 24.60 22.72
CA TYR A 178 -13.41 23.21 22.53
C TYR A 178 -14.62 22.31 22.27
N TRP A 179 -14.39 21.19 21.60
CA TRP A 179 -15.31 20.08 21.45
C TRP A 179 -14.84 18.91 22.31
N ASP A 180 -15.78 18.29 23.01
CA ASP A 180 -15.51 17.11 23.84
C ASP A 180 -15.58 15.79 23.04
N SER A 181 -15.43 14.66 23.74
CA SER A 181 -15.46 13.33 23.14
C SER A 181 -16.83 12.97 22.55
N THR A 182 -17.90 13.66 22.95
CA THR A 182 -19.25 13.48 22.40
C THR A 182 -19.49 14.34 21.15
N GLY A 183 -18.59 15.29 20.87
CA GLY A 183 -18.71 16.25 19.78
C GLY A 183 -19.48 17.52 20.17
N ALA A 184 -19.83 17.68 21.45
CA ALA A 184 -20.51 18.87 21.95
C ALA A 184 -19.53 20.05 22.05
N ILE A 185 -19.98 21.24 21.63
CA ILE A 185 -19.18 22.46 21.63
C ILE A 185 -19.32 23.24 22.95
N HIS A 186 -18.20 23.66 23.51
CA HIS A 186 -18.12 24.41 24.77
C HIS A 186 -17.35 25.71 24.57
N ALA A 187 -17.91 26.82 25.05
CA ALA A 187 -17.20 28.11 25.09
C ALA A 187 -16.24 28.14 26.28
N LEU A 188 -15.01 28.60 26.04
CA LEU A 188 -14.02 28.85 27.08
C LEU A 188 -14.18 30.27 27.64
N ASP A 189 -13.90 30.44 28.93
CA ASP A 189 -13.99 31.74 29.59
C ASP A 189 -12.98 32.72 29.00
N ALA A 190 -13.45 33.86 28.49
CA ALA A 190 -12.61 34.95 27.98
C ALA A 190 -12.35 36.03 29.06
N GLY A 191 -12.90 35.89 30.25
CA GLY A 191 -12.76 36.83 31.35
C GLY A 191 -13.23 38.24 30.97
N ILE A 192 -12.31 39.21 31.01
CA ILE A 192 -12.56 40.62 30.66
C ILE A 192 -12.25 40.97 29.20
N TRP A 193 -11.78 40.00 28.41
CA TRP A 193 -11.27 40.22 27.06
C TRP A 193 -12.38 40.13 26.02
N THR A 194 -12.26 40.91 24.93
CA THR A 194 -13.26 40.97 23.87
C THR A 194 -12.88 40.15 22.64
N TYR A 195 -11.75 39.45 22.69
CA TYR A 195 -11.26 38.57 21.65
C TYR A 195 -10.59 37.37 22.32
N GLY A 196 -10.86 36.16 21.83
CA GLY A 196 -10.21 34.95 22.29
C GLY A 196 -10.18 33.81 21.28
N GLU A 197 -9.12 33.01 21.33
CA GLU A 197 -8.94 31.82 20.48
C GLU A 197 -8.23 30.72 21.28
N ALA A 198 -8.69 29.48 21.16
CA ALA A 198 -7.94 28.31 21.60
C ALA A 198 -7.16 27.73 20.41
N ASN A 199 -5.85 27.59 20.59
CA ASN A 199 -4.93 27.25 19.50
C ASN A 199 -4.23 25.90 19.71
N LEU A 200 -4.03 25.48 20.97
CA LEU A 200 -3.31 24.27 21.32
C LEU A 200 -4.02 23.55 22.46
N VAL A 201 -3.84 22.25 22.55
CA VAL A 201 -4.28 21.40 23.66
C VAL A 201 -3.17 20.42 23.99
N SER A 202 -3.00 20.10 25.27
CA SER A 202 -2.03 19.12 25.73
C SER A 202 -2.35 17.72 25.20
N GLY A 203 -1.34 16.88 25.07
CA GLY A 203 -1.52 15.52 24.57
C GLY A 203 -2.51 14.69 25.41
N ASN A 204 -2.57 14.92 26.72
CA ASN A 204 -3.55 14.31 27.62
C ASN A 204 -4.93 15.00 27.65
N GLY A 205 -5.12 16.09 26.91
CA GLY A 205 -6.40 16.82 26.82
C GLY A 205 -6.77 17.69 28.03
N GLU A 206 -5.97 17.74 29.08
CA GLU A 206 -6.31 18.42 30.34
C GLU A 206 -6.09 19.94 30.30
N VAL A 207 -5.20 20.43 29.43
CA VAL A 207 -4.80 21.82 29.35
C VAL A 207 -4.99 22.36 27.94
N ILE A 208 -5.68 23.49 27.83
CA ILE A 208 -5.88 24.21 26.57
C ILE A 208 -5.09 25.51 26.63
N TYR A 209 -4.37 25.83 25.56
CA TYR A 209 -3.69 27.11 25.39
C TYR A 209 -4.27 27.90 24.23
N GLY A 210 -4.18 29.22 24.36
CA GLY A 210 -4.70 30.12 23.37
C GLY A 210 -4.34 31.56 23.67
N ARG A 211 -5.13 32.48 23.13
CA ARG A 211 -4.91 33.91 23.26
C ARG A 211 -6.17 34.63 23.65
N LEU A 212 -6.00 35.69 24.43
CA LEU A 212 -7.06 36.61 24.83
C LEU A 212 -6.58 38.05 24.63
N GLY A 213 -7.44 38.98 24.19
CA GLY A 213 -6.99 40.36 23.95
C GLY A 213 -8.04 41.46 23.78
N ALA A 214 -7.57 42.70 24.00
CA ALA A 214 -7.95 43.99 23.41
C ALA A 214 -7.25 45.17 24.15
N PRO A 215 -6.34 45.97 23.54
CA PRO A 215 -5.82 45.97 22.16
C PRO A 215 -4.54 45.14 21.92
N THR A 216 -3.99 44.50 22.96
CA THR A 216 -2.84 43.57 22.88
C THR A 216 -3.29 42.17 23.27
N THR A 217 -2.61 41.13 22.79
CA THR A 217 -2.89 39.74 23.19
C THR A 217 -1.99 39.25 24.32
N GLU A 218 -2.58 38.49 25.25
CA GLU A 218 -1.88 37.67 26.24
C GLU A 218 -2.14 36.20 25.96
N LEU A 219 -1.21 35.34 26.37
CA LEU A 219 -1.45 33.90 26.35
C LEU A 219 -2.41 33.52 27.46
N ALA A 220 -3.32 32.61 27.14
CA ALA A 220 -4.31 32.08 28.06
C ALA A 220 -4.14 30.58 28.16
N ARG A 221 -4.30 30.08 29.39
CA ARG A 221 -4.24 28.68 29.75
C ARG A 221 -5.55 28.33 30.45
N TRP A 222 -6.27 27.34 29.93
CA TRP A 222 -7.49 26.82 30.52
C TRP A 222 -7.29 25.38 30.98
N GLN A 223 -7.91 25.05 32.10
CA GLN A 223 -8.10 23.66 32.54
C GLN A 223 -9.39 23.13 31.93
N THR A 224 -9.34 22.04 31.15
CA THR A 224 -10.49 21.53 30.40
C THR A 224 -11.68 21.19 31.31
N ASP A 225 -11.44 20.47 32.41
CA ASP A 225 -12.51 19.99 33.32
C ASP A 225 -13.21 21.11 34.09
N SER A 226 -12.46 22.13 34.52
CA SER A 226 -12.97 23.19 35.40
C SER A 226 -13.31 24.48 34.66
N GLY A 227 -12.82 24.63 33.42
CA GLY A 227 -12.84 25.89 32.67
C GLY A 227 -11.96 26.98 33.29
N ALA A 228 -11.14 26.67 34.30
CA ALA A 228 -10.37 27.66 35.03
C ALA A 228 -9.35 28.35 34.11
N LEU A 229 -9.50 29.67 33.95
CA LEU A 229 -8.62 30.52 33.15
C LEU A 229 -7.44 31.05 33.97
N GLN A 230 -6.24 30.91 33.41
CA GLN A 230 -5.02 31.59 33.83
C GLN A 230 -4.44 32.39 32.66
N THR A 231 -4.31 33.70 32.83
CA THR A 231 -3.61 34.57 31.88
C THR A 231 -2.12 34.55 32.16
N LEU A 232 -1.30 34.20 31.16
CA LEU A 232 0.15 34.19 31.22
C LEU A 232 0.69 35.54 30.74
N THR A 233 0.98 36.43 31.68
CA THR A 233 1.32 37.82 31.36
C THR A 233 2.78 37.99 30.95
N LYS A 234 3.03 38.56 29.76
CA LYS A 234 4.41 38.84 29.27
C LYS A 234 5.10 40.03 29.91
N ALA A 235 4.38 40.89 30.65
CA ALA A 235 4.90 42.19 31.08
C ALA A 235 6.20 42.11 31.90
N ALA A 236 6.29 41.15 32.83
CA ALA A 236 7.50 40.93 33.63
C ALA A 236 8.68 40.40 32.80
N PHE A 237 8.38 39.58 31.80
CA PHE A 237 9.39 39.01 30.93
C PHE A 237 9.96 40.04 29.92
N LEU A 238 9.10 40.86 29.33
CA LEU A 238 9.51 41.92 28.41
C LEU A 238 10.38 42.99 29.11
N SER A 239 10.11 43.29 30.38
CA SER A 239 10.94 44.22 31.15
C SER A 239 12.35 43.70 31.40
N ASP A 240 12.49 42.38 31.60
CA ASP A 240 13.78 41.76 31.91
C ASP A 240 14.65 41.55 30.65
N THR A 241 14.02 41.35 29.50
CA THR A 241 14.70 41.16 28.20
C THR A 241 14.95 42.45 27.43
N GLY A 242 14.27 43.55 27.78
CA GLY A 242 14.31 44.81 27.03
C GLY A 242 13.60 44.75 25.68
N ASN A 243 12.79 43.71 25.45
CA ASN A 243 12.07 43.47 24.20
C ASN A 243 10.79 44.33 24.11
N THR A 244 10.48 44.87 22.93
CA THR A 244 9.31 45.72 22.66
C THR A 244 8.15 44.96 21.97
N ALA A 245 8.15 43.62 22.03
CA ALA A 245 7.15 42.79 21.37
C ALA A 245 5.71 43.17 21.72
N SER A 246 4.86 43.27 20.69
CA SER A 246 3.45 43.66 20.84
C SER A 246 2.58 42.47 21.25
N ASP A 247 2.95 41.25 20.86
CA ASP A 247 2.14 40.02 20.97
C ASP A 247 3.00 38.78 21.29
N LEU A 248 2.34 37.69 21.69
CA LEU A 248 2.92 36.36 21.86
C LEU A 248 2.24 35.39 20.90
N TRP A 249 2.97 34.42 20.38
CA TRP A 249 2.41 33.29 19.67
C TRP A 249 2.88 32.00 20.33
N ALA A 250 1.95 31.12 20.67
CA ALA A 250 2.24 29.77 21.15
C ALA A 250 2.20 28.80 19.98
N SER A 251 3.20 27.94 19.87
CA SER A 251 3.36 27.01 18.74
C SER A 251 3.20 25.54 19.14
N ALA A 252 3.67 25.15 20.33
CA ALA A 252 3.58 23.77 20.81
C ALA A 252 3.57 23.68 22.34
N THR A 253 2.96 22.62 22.86
CA THR A 253 2.94 22.26 24.30
C THR A 253 3.32 20.79 24.46
N ASN A 254 3.78 20.42 25.66
CA ASN A 254 4.13 19.03 25.99
C ASN A 254 2.88 18.20 26.36
N TYR A 255 3.06 16.89 26.61
CA TYR A 255 1.94 15.97 26.77
C TYR A 255 1.01 16.29 27.94
N ASP A 256 1.55 16.77 29.07
CA ASP A 256 0.77 17.13 30.26
C ASP A 256 0.35 18.61 30.30
N GLY A 257 0.78 19.41 29.32
CA GLY A 257 0.47 20.83 29.25
C GLY A 257 1.12 21.68 30.35
N SER A 258 2.17 21.21 31.02
CA SER A 258 2.94 22.00 32.01
C SER A 258 3.97 22.93 31.37
N ARG A 259 4.26 22.73 30.07
CA ARG A 259 5.24 23.51 29.30
C ARG A 259 4.70 23.96 27.95
N LEU A 260 5.18 25.09 27.48
CA LEU A 260 4.75 25.73 26.24
C LEU A 260 5.94 26.41 25.55
N THR A 261 6.07 26.25 24.24
CA THR A 261 7.02 27.02 23.41
C THR A 261 6.29 27.89 22.40
N GLY A 262 6.98 28.92 21.96
CA GLY A 262 6.47 29.84 20.97
C GLY A 262 7.45 30.96 20.70
N TYR A 263 6.93 32.13 20.34
CA TYR A 263 7.73 33.31 20.11
C TYR A 263 7.02 34.61 20.47
N PHE A 264 7.82 35.63 20.73
CA PHE A 264 7.37 37.02 20.88
C PHE A 264 7.29 37.69 19.52
N VAL A 265 6.16 38.34 19.21
CA VAL A 265 5.93 39.02 17.94
C VAL A 265 6.41 40.47 18.03
N GLY A 266 7.41 40.82 17.25
CA GLY A 266 7.96 42.18 17.16
C GLY A 266 9.19 42.26 16.25
N GLU A 267 9.79 43.45 16.15
CA GLU A 267 11.13 43.60 15.56
C GLU A 267 12.11 42.74 16.36
N GLY A 268 12.68 41.73 15.70
CA GLY A 268 13.54 40.73 16.31
C GLY A 268 12.80 39.75 17.22
N SER A 269 11.87 39.00 16.63
CA SER A 269 11.07 37.98 17.34
C SER A 269 11.97 37.01 18.10
N ARG A 270 11.57 36.61 19.32
CA ARG A 270 12.40 35.77 20.20
C ARG A 270 11.69 34.47 20.53
N PRO A 271 12.34 33.30 20.39
CA PRO A 271 11.77 32.04 20.82
C PRO A 271 11.76 31.95 22.35
N PHE A 272 10.70 31.37 22.92
CA PHE A 272 10.56 31.23 24.37
C PHE A 272 10.21 29.82 24.78
N LEU A 273 10.53 29.50 26.04
CA LEU A 273 9.97 28.38 26.78
C LEU A 273 9.22 28.92 28.00
N TRP A 274 8.01 28.46 28.22
CA TRP A 274 7.23 28.73 29.42
C TRP A 274 7.01 27.43 30.19
N SER A 275 7.08 27.49 31.53
CA SER A 275 6.71 26.40 32.43
C SER A 275 5.85 26.89 33.60
N ASP A 276 5.07 25.99 34.20
CA ASP A 276 4.32 26.26 35.44
C ASP A 276 5.23 26.73 36.58
N THR A 277 6.49 26.28 36.61
CA THR A 277 7.45 26.53 37.69
C THR A 277 8.24 27.81 37.51
N ASP A 278 8.70 28.10 36.30
CA ASP A 278 9.70 29.12 36.03
C ASP A 278 9.14 30.30 35.21
N GLY A 279 7.91 30.19 34.71
CA GLY A 279 7.32 31.20 33.84
C GLY A 279 8.03 31.28 32.49
N PHE A 280 8.03 32.46 31.87
CA PHE A 280 8.67 32.66 30.57
C PHE A 280 10.20 32.71 30.68
N ARG A 281 10.87 32.02 29.76
CA ARG A 281 12.30 32.01 29.55
C ARG A 281 12.63 32.33 28.10
N ASP A 282 13.54 33.29 27.90
CA ASP A 282 14.11 33.57 26.59
C ASP A 282 15.07 32.44 26.24
N LEU A 283 14.90 31.83 25.06
CA LEU A 283 15.83 30.80 24.59
C LEU A 283 17.09 31.43 23.98
N GLY A 284 17.06 32.74 23.69
CA GLY A 284 18.16 33.48 23.08
C GLY A 284 18.06 33.53 21.55
N MET A 285 19.17 33.89 20.92
CA MET A 285 19.32 33.96 19.47
C MET A 285 20.67 33.37 19.05
N LEU A 286 20.71 32.74 17.88
CA LEU A 286 21.98 32.38 17.23
C LEU A 286 22.64 33.64 16.63
N ASP A 287 23.96 33.66 16.59
CA ASP A 287 24.72 34.79 16.06
C ASP A 287 24.41 35.03 14.58
N GLY A 288 24.14 36.29 14.22
CA GLY A 288 23.87 36.70 12.83
C GLY A 288 22.43 36.55 12.37
N PHE A 289 21.49 36.21 13.26
CA PHE A 289 20.06 36.14 12.98
C PHE A 289 19.29 37.27 13.66
N ASP A 290 18.23 37.73 13.00
CA ASP A 290 17.43 38.87 13.46
C ASP A 290 16.21 38.41 14.24
N SER A 291 15.59 37.28 13.87
CA SER A 291 14.37 36.75 14.50
C SER A 291 14.43 35.23 14.70
N GLY A 292 13.75 34.72 15.72
CA GLY A 292 13.69 33.31 16.07
C GLY A 292 12.32 32.86 16.56
N PHE A 293 11.99 31.61 16.24
CA PHE A 293 10.64 31.04 16.40
C PHE A 293 10.72 29.63 16.99
N GLY A 294 10.19 29.44 18.21
CA GLY A 294 9.96 28.11 18.77
C GLY A 294 8.78 27.45 18.08
N ALA A 295 8.96 26.24 17.55
CA ALA A 295 7.96 25.58 16.71
C ALA A 295 7.53 24.20 17.24
N LEU A 296 8.48 23.38 17.68
CA LEU A 296 8.25 22.01 18.14
C LEU A 296 8.71 21.84 19.60
N MET A 297 8.08 20.91 20.30
CA MET A 297 8.40 20.56 21.68
C MET A 297 8.35 19.03 21.86
N SER A 298 9.30 18.46 22.61
CA SER A 298 9.31 17.03 22.93
C SER A 298 8.15 16.67 23.84
N ARG A 299 7.82 15.37 23.94
CA ARG A 299 6.69 14.91 24.75
C ARG A 299 6.81 15.30 26.22
N SER A 300 8.03 15.33 26.75
CA SER A 300 8.34 15.80 28.11
C SER A 300 8.39 17.33 28.23
N GLY A 301 8.68 18.02 27.13
CA GLY A 301 8.90 19.47 27.10
C GLY A 301 10.31 19.92 27.43
N ASP A 302 11.29 19.02 27.41
CA ASP A 302 12.71 19.32 27.69
C ASP A 302 13.52 19.71 26.44
N VAL A 303 13.00 19.38 25.26
CA VAL A 303 13.61 19.77 23.97
C VAL A 303 12.66 20.70 23.24
N VAL A 304 13.19 21.82 22.78
CA VAL A 304 12.48 22.76 21.89
C VAL A 304 13.23 22.82 20.57
N ALA A 305 12.52 22.70 19.46
CA ALA A 305 13.10 22.93 18.14
C ALA A 305 12.34 24.03 17.42
N GLY A 306 13.01 24.70 16.49
CA GLY A 306 12.45 25.86 15.82
C GLY A 306 13.34 26.35 14.70
N TYR A 307 13.14 27.58 14.27
CA TYR A 307 13.98 28.20 13.25
C TYR A 307 14.32 29.65 13.59
N MET A 308 15.50 30.06 13.14
CA MET A 308 16.02 31.42 13.13
C MET A 308 15.94 31.97 11.72
N GLN A 309 15.81 33.29 11.57
CA GLN A 309 15.65 33.95 10.29
C GLN A 309 16.56 35.17 10.16
N THR A 310 17.10 35.39 8.96
CA THR A 310 17.74 36.65 8.55
C THR A 310 16.83 37.46 7.61
N GLY A 311 16.82 38.79 7.76
CA GLY A 311 16.10 39.72 6.89
C GLY A 311 14.76 40.22 7.44
N ASP A 312 14.26 41.32 6.86
CA ASP A 312 13.05 42.02 7.30
C ASP A 312 11.78 41.16 7.17
N PHE A 313 10.76 41.47 7.99
CA PHE A 313 9.43 40.87 7.93
C PHE A 313 8.85 41.01 6.51
N GLY A 314 8.72 39.89 5.78
CA GLY A 314 8.24 39.86 4.40
C GLY A 314 9.30 39.63 3.31
N VAL A 315 10.60 39.65 3.66
CA VAL A 315 11.72 39.27 2.78
C VAL A 315 12.62 38.27 3.53
N ILE A 316 12.20 37.01 3.55
CA ILE A 316 12.95 35.93 4.20
C ILE A 316 14.19 35.61 3.35
N THR A 317 15.38 35.95 3.85
CA THR A 317 16.64 35.73 3.11
C THR A 317 17.32 34.40 3.43
N SER A 318 17.12 33.85 4.64
CA SER A 318 17.54 32.50 5.05
C SER A 318 16.82 32.10 6.34
N THR A 319 16.49 30.81 6.50
CA THR A 319 16.09 30.25 7.79
C THR A 319 16.99 29.11 8.21
N HIS A 320 17.37 29.10 9.49
CA HIS A 320 18.17 28.06 10.11
C HIS A 320 17.41 27.33 11.20
N ALA A 321 17.33 26.02 11.09
CA ALA A 321 16.79 25.13 12.09
C ALA A 321 17.66 25.16 13.36
N PHE A 322 17.03 25.24 14.53
CA PHE A 322 17.71 25.11 15.81
C PHE A 322 17.09 24.02 16.68
N ARG A 323 17.92 23.46 17.57
CA ARG A 323 17.50 22.62 18.70
C ARG A 323 17.99 23.25 19.99
N TRP A 324 17.13 23.25 21.00
CA TRP A 324 17.42 23.79 22.34
C TRP A 324 17.18 22.75 23.42
N THR A 325 18.11 22.68 24.37
CA THR A 325 17.97 21.99 25.65
C THR A 325 18.54 22.85 26.78
N ASP A 326 18.20 22.54 28.03
CA ASP A 326 18.82 23.18 29.18
C ASP A 326 20.34 22.96 29.26
N ALA A 327 20.81 21.80 28.81
CA ALA A 327 22.21 21.41 28.89
C ALA A 327 23.06 22.08 27.79
N ASP A 328 22.51 22.17 26.57
CA ASP A 328 23.26 22.55 25.38
C ASP A 328 23.00 24.02 24.98
N GLY A 329 21.91 24.62 25.44
CA GLY A 329 21.44 25.91 24.93
C GLY A 329 20.98 25.79 23.48
N LEU A 330 21.02 26.89 22.73
CA LEU A 330 20.68 26.90 21.30
C LEU A 330 21.80 26.28 20.47
N VAL A 331 21.48 25.22 19.74
CA VAL A 331 22.35 24.57 18.77
C VAL A 331 21.77 24.76 17.37
N ASP A 332 22.58 25.28 16.46
CA ASP A 332 22.26 25.34 15.03
C ASP A 332 22.33 23.91 14.45
N ILE A 333 21.24 23.46 13.85
CA ILE A 333 21.10 22.10 13.29
C ILE A 333 20.77 22.13 11.79
N SER A 334 20.91 23.29 11.16
CA SER A 334 20.86 23.42 9.72
C SER A 334 22.08 22.82 9.03
N ILE A 335 21.97 22.66 7.71
CA ILE A 335 23.05 22.18 6.86
C ILE A 335 24.35 22.97 7.06
N ASP A 336 25.48 22.26 7.24
CA ASP A 336 26.81 22.89 7.33
C ASP A 336 27.18 23.54 5.98
N ARG A 337 27.41 24.85 6.02
CA ARG A 337 27.43 25.76 4.87
C ARG A 337 28.72 25.69 4.02
N ALA A 338 29.59 24.69 4.24
CA ALA A 338 30.89 24.61 3.57
C ALA A 338 30.80 24.28 2.06
N GLU A 339 29.71 23.69 1.57
CA GLU A 339 29.67 23.08 0.22
C GLU A 339 28.56 23.57 -0.73
N ARG A 340 27.58 24.39 -0.30
CA ARG A 340 26.47 24.85 -1.17
C ARG A 340 26.42 26.37 -1.33
N THR A 341 26.27 26.85 -2.56
CA THR A 341 26.05 28.27 -2.90
C THR A 341 24.56 28.59 -3.01
N GLY A 342 24.05 29.53 -2.20
CA GLY A 342 22.66 30.02 -2.28
C GLY A 342 22.04 30.30 -0.90
N SER A 343 20.86 30.92 -0.89
CA SER A 343 20.04 31.09 0.31
C SER A 343 19.10 29.88 0.48
N TYR A 344 18.94 29.40 1.72
CA TYR A 344 18.11 28.24 2.04
C TYR A 344 17.14 28.55 3.17
N GLN A 345 15.98 27.89 3.13
CA GLN A 345 15.01 27.85 4.21
C GLN A 345 14.84 26.42 4.71
N ASP A 346 15.35 26.14 5.91
CA ASP A 346 15.10 24.89 6.62
C ASP A 346 13.85 25.04 7.49
N LEU A 347 12.79 24.31 7.12
CA LEU A 347 11.49 24.31 7.76
C LEU A 347 11.24 22.96 8.44
N MET A 348 10.91 22.99 9.72
CA MET A 348 10.65 21.78 10.51
C MET A 348 9.27 21.21 10.20
N GLY A 349 9.21 19.89 9.98
CA GLY A 349 7.98 19.15 9.72
C GLY A 349 7.60 18.14 10.82
N GLY A 350 8.54 17.75 11.70
CA GLY A 350 8.25 16.86 12.82
C GLY A 350 9.47 16.55 13.69
N MET A 351 9.23 15.95 14.86
CA MET A 351 10.27 15.56 15.81
C MET A 351 9.84 14.32 16.61
N SER A 352 10.79 13.43 16.94
CA SER A 352 10.59 12.29 17.85
C SER A 352 10.18 12.75 19.27
N ASP A 353 9.59 11.87 20.07
CA ASP A 353 9.08 12.22 21.41
C ASP A 353 10.16 12.64 22.39
N ASP A 354 11.39 12.18 22.18
CA ASP A 354 12.58 12.54 22.95
C ASP A 354 13.38 13.70 22.35
N GLY A 355 13.00 14.17 21.16
CA GLY A 355 13.70 15.24 20.43
C GLY A 355 15.11 14.91 19.96
N THR A 356 15.42 13.62 19.74
CA THR A 356 16.70 13.18 19.18
C THR A 356 16.71 13.13 17.66
N VAL A 357 15.54 13.07 17.02
CA VAL A 357 15.38 13.10 15.56
C VAL A 357 14.39 14.19 15.17
N ILE A 358 14.77 15.01 14.19
CA ILE A 358 13.95 16.10 13.63
C ILE A 358 13.93 15.95 12.11
N VAL A 359 12.76 16.08 11.50
CA VAL A 359 12.59 16.01 10.04
C VAL A 359 11.96 17.29 9.52
N GLY A 360 12.15 17.56 8.24
CA GLY A 360 11.54 18.71 7.61
C GLY A 360 11.86 18.85 6.13
N THR A 361 11.74 20.08 5.65
CA THR A 361 11.97 20.45 4.26
C THR A 361 13.00 21.56 4.18
N SER A 362 14.01 21.39 3.32
CA SER A 362 14.96 22.42 2.96
C SER A 362 14.62 22.97 1.57
N LEU A 363 14.43 24.28 1.47
CA LEU A 363 14.07 24.98 0.23
C LEU A 363 15.22 25.89 -0.20
N GLN A 364 15.67 25.78 -1.45
CA GLN A 364 16.61 26.76 -2.01
C GLN A 364 15.84 27.99 -2.50
N THR A 365 16.08 29.15 -1.91
CA THR A 365 15.44 30.41 -2.32
C THR A 365 16.23 31.04 -3.47
N ALA A 366 15.86 30.72 -4.71
CA ALA A 366 16.18 31.54 -5.86
C ALA A 366 14.96 32.41 -6.19
N ASP A 367 14.96 33.65 -5.69
CA ASP A 367 14.01 34.75 -5.96
C ASP A 367 12.53 34.57 -5.49
N LEU A 368 12.05 35.56 -4.73
CA LEU A 368 10.73 35.58 -4.06
C LEU A 368 9.54 35.78 -5.04
N TYR A 369 8.59 34.83 -5.05
CA TYR A 369 7.20 34.83 -5.62
C TYR A 369 7.01 35.05 -7.15
N PRO A 370 6.07 34.36 -7.85
CA PRO A 370 5.04 33.40 -7.44
C PRO A 370 5.21 31.97 -8.02
N GLU A 371 6.42 31.53 -8.36
CA GLU A 371 6.65 30.15 -8.82
C GLU A 371 7.38 29.33 -7.74
N MET A 372 6.75 29.16 -6.57
CA MET A 372 7.14 28.13 -5.58
C MET A 372 7.18 26.71 -6.17
N THR A 373 6.71 26.54 -7.40
CA THR A 373 6.60 25.30 -8.16
C THR A 373 7.93 24.79 -8.72
N THR A 374 9.00 25.59 -8.78
CA THR A 374 10.29 25.19 -9.40
C THR A 374 11.52 25.31 -8.48
N ALA A 375 11.38 25.84 -7.27
CA ALA A 375 12.48 25.95 -6.32
C ALA A 375 12.98 24.55 -5.90
N PRO A 376 14.29 24.24 -6.03
CA PRO A 376 14.85 22.98 -5.56
C PRO A 376 14.54 22.79 -4.07
N ARG A 377 13.91 21.67 -3.74
CA ARG A 377 13.54 21.31 -2.38
C ARG A 377 13.98 19.89 -2.05
N SER A 378 14.27 19.65 -0.78
CA SER A 378 14.65 18.32 -0.31
C SER A 378 14.12 18.09 1.10
N ALA A 379 13.54 16.91 1.32
CA ALA A 379 13.29 16.41 2.66
C ALA A 379 14.63 16.23 3.38
N PHE A 380 14.69 16.57 4.66
CA PHE A 380 15.87 16.36 5.50
C PHE A 380 15.52 15.63 6.79
N ARG A 381 16.55 14.98 7.34
CA ARG A 381 16.58 14.44 8.69
C ARG A 381 17.79 15.01 9.41
N TRP A 382 17.57 15.50 10.62
CA TRP A 382 18.63 15.76 11.60
C TRP A 382 18.53 14.73 12.72
N SER A 383 19.66 14.18 13.16
CA SER A 383 19.72 13.40 14.39
C SER A 383 20.93 13.79 15.24
N LEU A 384 20.85 13.45 16.52
CA LEU A 384 21.97 13.69 17.45
C LEU A 384 23.25 12.94 17.05
N GLU A 385 23.10 11.77 16.42
CA GLU A 385 24.22 10.91 15.99
C GLU A 385 24.84 11.38 14.66
N ASP A 386 24.00 11.58 13.65
CA ASP A 386 24.45 11.78 12.26
C ASP A 386 24.50 13.25 11.84
N GLY A 387 23.91 14.15 12.63
CA GLY A 387 23.67 15.53 12.22
C GLY A 387 22.66 15.62 11.09
N TRP A 388 22.75 16.69 10.29
CA TRP A 388 21.83 16.99 9.19
C TRP A 388 22.17 16.19 7.93
N GLN A 389 21.17 15.58 7.30
CA GLN A 389 21.29 14.86 6.03
C GLN A 389 20.04 15.09 5.17
N THR A 390 20.19 15.07 3.83
CA THR A 390 19.02 14.90 2.97
C THR A 390 18.48 13.48 3.12
N MET A 391 17.18 13.26 2.90
CA MET A 391 16.64 11.90 2.92
C MET A 391 17.29 11.00 1.87
N ALA A 392 17.64 11.54 0.69
CA ALA A 392 18.35 10.79 -0.35
C ALA A 392 19.74 10.33 0.11
N ASP A 393 20.52 11.21 0.75
CA ASP A 393 21.84 10.87 1.29
C ASP A 393 21.72 9.87 2.45
N TYR A 394 20.71 10.03 3.30
CA TYR A 394 20.43 9.12 4.40
C TYR A 394 20.16 7.70 3.88
N PHE A 395 19.24 7.53 2.91
CA PHE A 395 18.92 6.22 2.34
C PHE A 395 20.09 5.63 1.53
N THR A 396 20.80 6.46 0.76
CA THR A 396 21.99 6.03 0.03
C THR A 396 23.09 5.56 1.00
N GLY A 397 23.26 6.27 2.13
CA GLY A 397 24.18 5.90 3.20
C GLY A 397 23.82 4.57 3.88
N LYS A 398 22.55 4.18 3.83
CA LYS A 398 22.04 2.87 4.26
C LYS A 398 22.10 1.80 3.16
N GLY A 399 22.64 2.13 1.98
CA GLY A 399 22.81 1.20 0.86
C GLY A 399 21.54 0.99 0.02
N ILE A 400 20.56 1.89 0.11
CA ILE A 400 19.32 1.83 -0.66
C ILE A 400 19.49 2.64 -1.94
N ASP A 401 19.23 2.03 -3.11
CA ASP A 401 19.19 2.78 -4.37
C ASP A 401 17.89 3.58 -4.46
N VAL A 402 18.02 4.90 -4.59
CA VAL A 402 16.91 5.84 -4.73
C VAL A 402 17.03 6.65 -6.03
N THR A 403 17.77 6.12 -7.02
CA THR A 403 17.95 6.77 -8.32
C THR A 403 16.60 7.07 -8.99
N GLY A 404 16.42 8.30 -9.47
CA GLY A 404 15.15 8.74 -10.06
C GLY A 404 14.07 9.13 -9.04
N MET A 405 14.26 8.82 -7.75
CA MET A 405 13.40 9.32 -6.68
C MET A 405 13.86 10.70 -6.21
N SER A 406 12.89 11.58 -5.94
CA SER A 406 13.09 12.88 -5.31
C SER A 406 12.26 12.95 -4.03
N PHE A 407 12.91 13.19 -2.90
CA PHE A 407 12.25 13.37 -1.61
C PHE A 407 12.02 14.85 -1.38
N LEU A 408 10.77 15.32 -1.50
CA LEU A 408 10.44 16.75 -1.55
C LEU A 408 10.18 17.34 -0.17
N SER A 409 9.52 16.60 0.73
CA SER A 409 9.25 17.01 2.11
C SER A 409 9.10 15.80 3.03
N ALA A 410 9.44 15.96 4.30
CA ALA A 410 9.09 15.04 5.39
C ALA A 410 8.22 15.80 6.41
N GLY A 411 6.95 15.39 6.53
CA GLY A 411 5.93 16.10 7.29
C GLY A 411 5.55 17.50 6.77
N GLY A 412 4.94 18.30 7.65
CA GLY A 412 4.31 19.58 7.30
C GLY A 412 5.20 20.78 7.13
N LEU A 413 4.66 21.79 6.44
CA LEU A 413 5.25 23.12 6.35
C LEU A 413 4.62 24.03 7.40
N PHE A 414 5.38 24.99 7.91
CA PHE A 414 4.89 26.03 8.83
C PHE A 414 4.36 25.53 10.19
N GLY A 415 4.94 24.45 10.73
CA GLY A 415 4.64 24.01 12.10
C GLY A 415 3.35 23.23 12.25
N THR A 416 2.86 22.58 11.19
CA THR A 416 1.94 21.44 11.31
C THR A 416 2.77 20.15 11.48
N PRO A 417 3.05 19.71 12.72
CA PRO A 417 3.83 18.50 12.92
C PRO A 417 3.04 17.28 12.42
N SER A 418 3.67 16.49 11.57
CA SER A 418 3.55 15.02 11.54
C SER A 418 4.13 14.51 10.23
N GLY A 419 5.05 13.59 10.39
CA GLY A 419 5.82 12.94 9.33
C GLY A 419 6.90 12.03 9.91
N ILE A 420 6.89 11.84 11.24
CA ILE A 420 7.83 11.04 12.00
C ILE A 420 7.14 10.45 13.24
N SER A 421 7.42 9.18 13.53
CA SER A 421 6.93 8.48 14.73
C SER A 421 7.59 8.98 16.02
N ALA A 422 7.01 8.63 17.16
CA ALA A 422 7.51 8.92 18.50
C ALA A 422 8.93 8.44 18.72
N ASP A 423 9.29 7.28 18.20
CA ASP A 423 10.63 6.69 18.29
C ASP A 423 11.61 7.22 17.23
N GLY A 424 11.12 7.99 16.26
CA GLY A 424 11.94 8.55 15.18
C GLY A 424 12.32 7.58 14.07
N ASN A 425 11.80 6.35 14.06
CA ASN A 425 12.19 5.29 13.13
C ASN A 425 11.31 5.22 11.88
N VAL A 426 10.07 5.70 11.97
CA VAL A 426 9.12 5.73 10.86
C VAL A 426 9.00 7.16 10.38
N MET A 427 9.14 7.38 9.07
CA MET A 427 8.99 8.71 8.47
C MET A 427 8.19 8.63 7.19
N VAL A 428 7.34 9.63 6.97
CA VAL A 428 6.53 9.76 5.75
C VAL A 428 6.69 11.14 5.14
N GLY A 429 6.47 11.21 3.83
CA GLY A 429 6.54 12.47 3.13
C GLY A 429 6.13 12.40 1.68
N ASN A 430 6.23 13.57 1.06
CA ASN A 430 5.93 13.74 -0.35
C ASN A 430 7.21 13.64 -1.17
N GLY A 431 7.10 13.06 -2.34
CA GLY A 431 8.19 12.92 -3.29
C GLY A 431 7.71 12.91 -4.72
N SER A 432 8.64 12.68 -5.62
CA SER A 432 8.34 12.32 -6.99
C SER A 432 9.27 11.22 -7.49
N TYR A 433 8.82 10.48 -8.49
CA TYR A 433 9.62 9.51 -9.23
C TYR A 433 9.66 9.89 -10.71
N ASP A 434 10.86 9.99 -11.27
CA ASP A 434 11.09 10.22 -12.69
C ASP A 434 11.48 8.90 -13.35
N ASP A 435 10.59 8.35 -14.18
CA ASP A 435 10.81 7.12 -14.94
C ASP A 435 11.62 7.33 -16.24
N GLY A 436 11.99 8.59 -16.54
CA GLY A 436 12.74 8.97 -17.73
C GLY A 436 11.92 8.99 -19.02
N VAL A 437 10.60 8.75 -18.97
CA VAL A 437 9.75 8.62 -20.16
C VAL A 437 8.72 9.76 -20.26
N ASN A 438 8.21 10.32 -19.16
CA ASN A 438 7.40 11.56 -19.10
C ASN A 438 7.39 12.16 -17.68
N ASN A 439 6.84 13.38 -17.51
CA ASN A 439 6.76 14.17 -16.26
C ASN A 439 6.82 13.39 -14.93
N PRO A 440 7.52 13.91 -13.90
CA PRO A 440 7.67 13.25 -12.61
C PRO A 440 6.32 12.88 -12.00
N VAL A 441 6.17 11.61 -11.60
CA VAL A 441 4.99 11.08 -10.91
C VAL A 441 5.10 11.43 -9.43
N PHE A 442 4.09 12.07 -8.86
CA PHE A 442 4.06 12.33 -7.41
C PHE A 442 3.90 11.02 -6.64
N ILE A 443 4.71 10.85 -5.60
CA ILE A 443 4.69 9.68 -4.73
C ILE A 443 4.54 10.11 -3.28
N PHE A 444 3.86 9.28 -2.50
CA PHE A 444 3.94 9.29 -1.05
C PHE A 444 4.93 8.20 -0.65
N TRP A 445 6.03 8.60 -0.03
CA TRP A 445 7.04 7.68 0.44
C TRP A 445 6.88 7.45 1.94
N LEU A 446 7.18 6.24 2.35
CA LEU A 446 7.33 5.83 3.73
C LEU A 446 8.68 5.19 3.89
N SER A 447 9.31 5.47 5.02
CA SER A 447 10.48 4.75 5.46
C SER A 447 10.28 4.16 6.84
N ARG A 448 10.97 3.04 7.06
CA ARG A 448 11.17 2.41 8.35
C ARG A 448 12.64 2.12 8.49
N CYS A 449 13.27 2.75 9.48
CA CYS A 449 14.69 2.58 9.78
C CYS A 449 14.84 2.54 11.29
N GLY A 450 14.89 1.32 11.85
CA GLY A 450 15.11 1.11 13.29
C GLY A 450 16.60 1.03 13.66
N ASP A 451 16.86 0.66 14.92
CA ASP A 451 18.21 0.34 15.40
C ASP A 451 18.75 -0.93 14.71
N GLY A 452 19.47 -0.76 13.58
CA GLY A 452 20.09 -1.85 12.81
C GLY A 452 20.38 -1.50 11.34
N ASP A 453 20.79 -2.51 10.56
CA ASP A 453 21.02 -2.40 9.11
C ASP A 453 19.71 -2.52 8.28
N GLU A 454 18.59 -2.85 8.92
CA GLU A 454 17.27 -3.00 8.26
C GLU A 454 16.56 -1.64 8.18
N CYS A 455 16.99 -0.84 7.20
CA CYS A 455 16.33 0.40 6.80
C CYS A 455 15.73 0.22 5.41
N GLY A 456 14.52 0.72 5.22
CA GLY A 456 13.90 0.74 3.91
C GLY A 456 13.02 1.95 3.68
N VAL A 457 12.83 2.25 2.40
CA VAL A 457 11.88 3.25 1.90
C VAL A 457 11.07 2.62 0.78
N THR A 458 9.75 2.82 0.80
CA THR A 458 8.84 2.27 -0.22
C THR A 458 7.68 3.22 -0.44
N THR A 459 6.79 2.87 -1.37
CA THR A 459 5.53 3.55 -1.59
C THR A 459 4.38 2.67 -1.13
N VAL A 460 3.26 3.32 -0.78
CA VAL A 460 2.00 2.65 -0.49
C VAL A 460 1.67 1.66 -1.61
N ASP A 461 1.56 2.16 -2.83
CA ASP A 461 1.22 1.40 -4.03
C ASP A 461 2.13 0.18 -4.23
N GLY A 462 3.44 0.33 -3.98
CA GLY A 462 4.39 -0.78 -4.07
C GLY A 462 4.13 -1.90 -3.06
N VAL A 463 3.65 -1.59 -1.85
CA VAL A 463 3.22 -2.60 -0.88
C VAL A 463 1.96 -3.32 -1.35
N TYR A 464 0.95 -2.59 -1.85
CA TYR A 464 -0.30 -3.20 -2.32
C TYR A 464 -0.04 -4.18 -3.46
N ARG A 465 0.70 -3.76 -4.50
CA ARG A 465 1.07 -4.64 -5.62
C ARG A 465 1.86 -5.87 -5.18
N SER A 466 2.74 -5.69 -4.20
CA SER A 466 3.52 -6.78 -3.63
C SER A 466 2.62 -7.84 -2.99
N VAL A 467 1.65 -7.44 -2.18
CA VAL A 467 0.71 -8.36 -1.51
C VAL A 467 -0.32 -8.94 -2.49
N GLU A 468 -0.83 -8.14 -3.42
CA GLU A 468 -1.78 -8.58 -4.46
C GLU A 468 -1.23 -9.76 -5.25
N SER A 469 0.05 -9.69 -5.65
CA SER A 469 0.70 -10.77 -6.41
C SER A 469 0.73 -12.12 -5.69
N VAL A 470 0.69 -12.14 -4.34
CA VAL A 470 0.66 -13.37 -3.55
C VAL A 470 -0.58 -14.22 -3.87
N GLY A 471 -1.69 -13.58 -4.24
CA GLY A 471 -2.93 -14.24 -4.65
C GLY A 471 -2.78 -15.17 -5.85
N ALA A 472 -1.78 -14.94 -6.72
CA ALA A 472 -1.47 -15.81 -7.85
C ALA A 472 -1.19 -17.26 -7.39
N SER A 473 -0.67 -17.46 -6.18
CA SER A 473 -0.43 -18.80 -5.60
C SER A 473 -1.72 -19.62 -5.47
N GLY A 474 -2.83 -18.97 -5.10
CA GLY A 474 -4.13 -19.62 -4.97
C GLY A 474 -4.71 -20.04 -6.31
N GLU A 475 -4.49 -19.23 -7.35
CA GLU A 475 -4.88 -19.58 -8.71
C GLU A 475 -4.04 -20.72 -9.27
N THR A 476 -2.71 -20.72 -9.09
CA THR A 476 -1.84 -21.84 -9.49
C THR A 476 -2.27 -23.14 -8.82
N ALA A 477 -2.60 -23.11 -7.53
CA ALA A 477 -3.12 -24.28 -6.80
C ALA A 477 -4.47 -24.78 -7.34
N ASN A 478 -5.38 -23.88 -7.72
CA ASN A 478 -6.64 -24.27 -8.37
C ASN A 478 -6.39 -24.87 -9.76
N LEU A 479 -5.59 -24.23 -10.61
CA LEU A 479 -5.28 -24.72 -11.95
C LEU A 479 -4.55 -26.08 -11.94
N HIS A 480 -3.79 -26.39 -10.89
CA HIS A 480 -3.25 -27.73 -10.64
C HIS A 480 -4.32 -28.80 -10.69
N VAL A 481 -5.40 -28.57 -9.95
CA VAL A 481 -6.50 -29.52 -9.84
C VAL A 481 -7.24 -29.68 -11.17
N ASP A 482 -7.38 -28.62 -11.99
CA ASP A 482 -7.93 -28.73 -13.35
C ASP A 482 -7.03 -29.59 -14.26
N ASP A 483 -5.71 -29.44 -14.19
CA ASP A 483 -4.76 -30.27 -14.96
C ASP A 483 -4.82 -31.75 -14.54
N LEU A 484 -4.94 -32.02 -13.23
CA LEU A 484 -5.13 -33.38 -12.73
C LEU A 484 -6.47 -33.98 -13.21
N PHE A 485 -7.54 -33.18 -13.26
CA PHE A 485 -8.81 -33.63 -13.83
C PHE A 485 -8.66 -34.01 -15.30
N ASP A 486 -7.91 -33.25 -16.09
CA ASP A 486 -7.63 -33.56 -17.49
C ASP A 486 -6.75 -34.81 -17.65
N THR A 487 -5.75 -34.97 -16.78
CA THR A 487 -4.88 -36.15 -16.74
C THR A 487 -5.69 -37.44 -16.54
N VAL A 488 -6.61 -37.44 -15.57
CA VAL A 488 -7.50 -38.59 -15.34
C VAL A 488 -8.51 -38.77 -16.48
N SER A 489 -9.05 -37.70 -17.06
CA SER A 489 -9.92 -37.78 -18.25
C SER A 489 -9.23 -38.46 -19.43
N HIS A 490 -7.95 -38.14 -19.68
CA HIS A 490 -7.17 -38.77 -20.73
C HIS A 490 -6.98 -40.27 -20.45
N ALA A 491 -6.62 -40.63 -19.21
CA ALA A 491 -6.48 -42.01 -18.80
C ALA A 491 -7.76 -42.82 -18.97
N LEU A 492 -8.92 -42.32 -18.52
CA LEU A 492 -10.22 -43.00 -18.60
C LEU A 492 -10.69 -43.27 -20.03
N ALA A 493 -10.28 -42.40 -20.94
CA ALA A 493 -10.64 -42.50 -22.35
C ALA A 493 -9.75 -43.47 -23.14
N GLY A 494 -8.55 -43.75 -22.63
CA GLY A 494 -7.62 -44.72 -23.21
C GLY A 494 -8.08 -46.17 -23.01
N PRO A 495 -7.33 -47.16 -23.53
CA PRO A 495 -7.69 -48.57 -23.41
C PRO A 495 -7.79 -49.05 -21.96
N VAL A 496 -8.88 -49.74 -21.61
CA VAL A 496 -9.07 -50.35 -20.27
C VAL A 496 -9.15 -51.88 -20.40
N GLY A 497 -8.45 -52.61 -19.54
CA GLY A 497 -8.50 -54.08 -19.49
C GLY A 497 -9.86 -54.60 -19.03
N LYS A 498 -10.13 -55.91 -19.15
CA LYS A 498 -11.46 -56.46 -18.79
C LYS A 498 -11.83 -56.14 -17.34
N ASN A 499 -10.83 -56.13 -16.46
CA ASN A 499 -11.02 -55.85 -15.03
C ASN A 499 -10.61 -54.41 -14.67
N GLY A 500 -9.68 -53.82 -15.42
CA GLY A 500 -9.22 -52.45 -15.20
C GLY A 500 -7.85 -52.21 -15.81
N SER A 501 -7.18 -51.17 -15.35
CA SER A 501 -5.78 -50.92 -15.65
C SER A 501 -5.10 -50.11 -14.56
N ALA A 502 -3.77 -50.13 -14.58
CA ALA A 502 -2.93 -49.24 -13.78
C ALA A 502 -2.17 -48.30 -14.72
N TYR A 503 -2.01 -47.04 -14.33
CA TYR A 503 -1.26 -46.05 -15.09
C TYR A 503 -0.33 -45.24 -14.21
N ALA A 504 0.72 -44.70 -14.82
CA ALA A 504 1.63 -43.73 -14.22
C ALA A 504 1.89 -42.61 -15.24
N TYR A 505 2.05 -41.38 -14.78
CA TYR A 505 2.35 -40.23 -15.63
C TYR A 505 3.39 -39.31 -14.98
N GLY A 506 4.00 -38.47 -15.80
CA GLY A 506 4.63 -37.22 -15.38
C GLY A 506 4.02 -36.06 -16.16
N SER A 507 3.81 -34.94 -15.50
CA SER A 507 3.26 -33.70 -16.04
C SER A 507 4.26 -32.55 -15.90
N PHE A 508 4.12 -31.58 -16.80
CA PHE A 508 4.87 -30.33 -16.79
C PHE A 508 4.02 -29.21 -17.40
N ASP A 509 4.08 -28.02 -16.82
CA ASP A 509 3.56 -26.78 -17.39
C ASP A 509 4.68 -25.73 -17.45
N THR A 510 4.62 -24.85 -18.44
CA THR A 510 5.53 -23.70 -18.61
C THR A 510 5.34 -22.62 -17.55
N ASP A 511 4.18 -22.57 -16.90
CA ASP A 511 3.92 -21.75 -15.73
C ASP A 511 4.09 -22.66 -14.50
N PRO A 512 5.27 -22.63 -13.86
CA PRO A 512 6.06 -23.83 -13.57
C PRO A 512 5.39 -24.80 -12.59
N MET A 513 4.73 -25.78 -13.18
CA MET A 513 4.23 -26.96 -12.49
C MET A 513 4.97 -28.19 -12.98
N ALA A 514 5.46 -29.03 -12.06
CA ALA A 514 6.08 -30.29 -12.41
C ALA A 514 5.62 -31.38 -11.46
N GLY A 515 5.09 -32.47 -12.01
CA GLY A 515 4.42 -33.47 -11.20
C GLY A 515 4.47 -34.87 -11.78
N GLY A 516 3.95 -35.80 -11.00
CA GLY A 516 3.82 -37.17 -11.42
C GLY A 516 3.02 -37.99 -10.42
N GLY A 517 2.25 -38.91 -10.98
CA GLY A 517 1.33 -39.71 -10.18
C GLY A 517 1.10 -41.09 -10.73
N VAL A 518 0.41 -41.88 -9.91
CA VAL A 518 -0.02 -43.24 -10.24
C VAL A 518 -1.52 -43.35 -10.02
N GLY A 519 -2.17 -44.12 -10.88
CA GLY A 519 -3.60 -44.28 -10.84
C GLY A 519 -4.06 -45.65 -11.27
N LEU A 520 -5.34 -45.90 -10.98
CA LEU A 520 -6.06 -47.10 -11.36
C LEU A 520 -7.34 -46.69 -12.06
N ASP A 521 -7.75 -47.45 -13.07
CA ASP A 521 -9.10 -47.36 -13.61
C ASP A 521 -9.78 -48.73 -13.69
N PHE A 522 -11.11 -48.69 -13.56
CA PHE A 522 -11.96 -49.84 -13.44
C PHE A 522 -13.09 -49.73 -14.45
N ARG A 523 -13.30 -50.79 -15.22
CA ARG A 523 -14.46 -50.91 -16.10
C ARG A 523 -15.67 -51.34 -15.26
N LEU A 524 -16.66 -50.45 -15.13
CA LEU A 524 -17.92 -50.75 -14.42
C LEU A 524 -18.98 -51.34 -15.37
N SER A 525 -18.95 -50.91 -16.64
CA SER A 525 -19.75 -51.49 -17.73
C SER A 525 -19.05 -51.27 -19.07
N ASP A 526 -19.64 -51.70 -20.18
CA ASP A 526 -19.07 -51.47 -21.52
C ASP A 526 -18.91 -49.98 -21.87
N THR A 527 -19.62 -49.09 -21.17
CA THR A 527 -19.61 -47.65 -21.43
C THR A 527 -19.21 -46.81 -20.22
N VAL A 528 -19.06 -47.40 -19.03
CA VAL A 528 -18.78 -46.67 -17.79
C VAL A 528 -17.45 -47.12 -17.18
N THR A 529 -16.60 -46.15 -16.90
CA THR A 529 -15.28 -46.34 -16.28
C THR A 529 -15.13 -45.41 -15.08
N ALA A 530 -14.53 -45.90 -14.00
CA ALA A 530 -14.15 -45.08 -12.85
C ALA A 530 -12.63 -45.12 -12.68
N GLY A 531 -12.02 -44.02 -12.25
CA GLY A 531 -10.58 -43.87 -12.12
C GLY A 531 -10.19 -43.10 -10.88
N PHE A 532 -9.02 -43.44 -10.36
CA PHE A 532 -8.41 -42.81 -9.20
C PHE A 532 -6.96 -42.44 -9.53
N LEU A 533 -6.49 -41.37 -8.92
CA LEU A 533 -5.13 -40.88 -9.04
C LEU A 533 -4.60 -40.43 -7.69
N VAL A 534 -3.34 -40.73 -7.43
CA VAL A 534 -2.53 -40.09 -6.38
C VAL A 534 -1.34 -39.45 -7.07
N ASP A 535 -1.07 -38.19 -6.77
CA ASP A 535 -0.07 -37.34 -7.42
C ASP A 535 0.82 -36.65 -6.39
N GLN A 536 2.06 -36.39 -6.78
CA GLN A 536 2.94 -35.43 -6.13
C GLN A 536 3.47 -34.43 -7.17
N SER A 537 3.35 -33.15 -6.86
CA SER A 537 3.73 -32.05 -7.75
C SER A 537 4.43 -30.93 -6.99
N VAL A 538 5.30 -30.21 -7.67
CA VAL A 538 5.82 -28.91 -7.23
C VAL A 538 5.12 -27.84 -8.04
N LEU A 539 4.61 -26.83 -7.35
CA LEU A 539 3.90 -25.68 -7.91
C LEU A 539 4.73 -24.44 -7.64
N ASP A 540 5.36 -23.90 -8.67
CA ASP A 540 6.12 -22.66 -8.59
C ASP A 540 5.30 -21.52 -9.24
N THR A 541 5.21 -20.38 -8.56
CA THR A 541 4.51 -19.19 -9.05
C THR A 541 5.44 -17.99 -8.94
N ASP A 542 5.61 -17.24 -10.04
CA ASP A 542 6.32 -15.97 -10.02
C ASP A 542 5.42 -14.87 -9.41
N LEU A 543 5.96 -14.08 -8.49
CA LEU A 543 5.28 -12.97 -7.83
C LEU A 543 5.90 -11.64 -8.24
N ALA A 544 5.30 -10.52 -7.85
CA ALA A 544 5.83 -9.21 -8.15
C ALA A 544 7.26 -9.01 -7.60
N TYR A 545 8.05 -8.18 -8.29
CA TYR A 545 9.38 -7.73 -7.85
C TYR A 545 10.38 -8.88 -7.55
N ASP A 546 10.51 -9.84 -8.48
CA ASP A 546 11.35 -11.04 -8.33
C ASP A 546 11.02 -11.89 -7.07
N GLY A 547 9.76 -11.78 -6.63
CA GLY A 547 9.16 -12.67 -5.65
C GLY A 547 8.78 -14.01 -6.28
N TRP A 548 8.59 -15.02 -5.44
CA TRP A 548 8.11 -16.33 -5.88
C TRP A 548 7.40 -17.06 -4.74
N SER A 549 6.54 -18.01 -5.05
CA SER A 549 6.06 -19.04 -4.13
C SER A 549 6.33 -20.44 -4.70
N SER A 550 6.59 -21.41 -3.82
CA SER A 550 6.88 -22.79 -4.21
C SER A 550 6.21 -23.74 -3.22
N PHE A 551 5.31 -24.60 -3.72
CA PHE A 551 4.52 -25.52 -2.92
C PHE A 551 4.73 -26.96 -3.37
N ASP A 552 4.98 -27.84 -2.40
CA ASP A 552 4.83 -29.28 -2.58
C ASP A 552 3.35 -29.65 -2.43
N ALA A 553 2.77 -30.22 -3.49
CA ALA A 553 1.38 -30.64 -3.53
C ALA A 553 1.28 -32.17 -3.53
N THR A 554 0.55 -32.73 -2.56
CA THR A 554 0.09 -34.13 -2.61
C THR A 554 -1.39 -34.15 -2.95
N SER A 555 -1.76 -34.81 -4.05
CA SER A 555 -3.12 -34.73 -4.57
C SER A 555 -3.78 -36.10 -4.74
N VAL A 556 -5.10 -36.13 -4.57
CA VAL A 556 -5.96 -37.28 -4.86
C VAL A 556 -7.10 -36.87 -5.76
N VAL A 557 -7.36 -37.66 -6.80
CA VAL A 557 -8.46 -37.41 -7.75
C VAL A 557 -9.26 -38.68 -7.93
N ALA A 558 -10.59 -38.55 -7.98
CA ALA A 558 -11.50 -39.61 -8.37
C ALA A 558 -12.43 -39.11 -9.47
N LYS A 559 -12.54 -39.84 -10.57
CA LYS A 559 -13.48 -39.53 -11.67
C LYS A 559 -14.28 -40.75 -12.09
N ILE A 560 -15.47 -40.50 -12.62
CA ILE A 560 -16.31 -41.49 -13.29
C ILE A 560 -16.80 -40.90 -14.62
N ALA A 561 -16.71 -41.70 -15.67
CA ALA A 561 -17.07 -41.28 -17.02
C ALA A 561 -17.97 -42.32 -17.70
N GLY A 562 -19.01 -41.85 -18.38
CA GLY A 562 -19.82 -42.60 -19.32
C GLY A 562 -19.45 -42.20 -20.76
N ARG A 563 -18.82 -43.11 -21.52
CA ARG A 563 -18.33 -42.87 -22.88
C ARG A 563 -18.85 -43.95 -23.85
N PRO A 564 -20.09 -43.84 -24.36
CA PRO A 564 -20.60 -44.76 -25.39
C PRO A 564 -19.92 -44.52 -26.74
N ALA A 565 -20.00 -45.51 -27.64
CA ALA A 565 -19.44 -45.40 -29.00
C ALA A 565 -20.08 -44.27 -29.83
N ALA A 566 -21.37 -43.98 -29.58
CA ALA A 566 -22.09 -42.83 -30.09
C ALA A 566 -23.21 -42.45 -29.10
N GLY A 567 -23.52 -41.17 -28.98
CA GLY A 567 -24.54 -40.64 -28.07
C GLY A 567 -23.96 -39.83 -26.91
N PHE A 568 -24.72 -39.72 -25.84
CA PHE A 568 -24.40 -38.86 -24.70
C PHE A 568 -23.15 -39.32 -23.94
N VAL A 569 -22.19 -38.41 -23.79
CA VAL A 569 -20.97 -38.56 -23.00
C VAL A 569 -21.10 -37.72 -21.73
N TRP A 570 -20.66 -38.26 -20.61
CA TRP A 570 -20.62 -37.50 -19.36
C TRP A 570 -19.41 -37.91 -18.51
N GLU A 571 -18.95 -36.99 -17.68
CA GLU A 571 -17.89 -37.21 -16.71
C GLU A 571 -18.17 -36.39 -15.45
N ALA A 572 -17.82 -36.94 -14.29
CA ALA A 572 -17.86 -36.25 -13.01
C ALA A 572 -16.59 -36.59 -12.22
N GLY A 573 -16.01 -35.59 -11.55
CA GLY A 573 -14.78 -35.73 -10.80
C GLY A 573 -14.78 -34.94 -9.51
N LEU A 574 -14.05 -35.45 -8.53
CA LEU A 574 -13.69 -34.77 -7.29
C LEU A 574 -12.18 -34.87 -7.08
N ALA A 575 -11.60 -33.84 -6.49
CA ALA A 575 -10.18 -33.75 -6.20
C ALA A 575 -9.94 -33.09 -4.85
N ALA A 576 -8.84 -33.48 -4.20
CA ALA A 576 -8.27 -32.79 -3.06
C ALA A 576 -6.75 -32.73 -3.21
N ALA A 577 -6.14 -31.59 -2.91
CA ALA A 577 -4.69 -31.40 -2.84
C ALA A 577 -4.32 -30.81 -1.47
N TRP A 578 -3.22 -31.28 -0.88
CA TRP A 578 -2.61 -30.70 0.32
C TRP A 578 -1.31 -30.02 -0.07
N LEU A 579 -1.12 -28.79 0.39
CA LEU A 579 -0.04 -27.89 0.00
C LEU A 579 0.80 -27.54 1.23
N ASP A 580 2.12 -27.53 1.07
CA ASP A 580 3.09 -27.07 2.06
C ASP A 580 4.21 -26.35 1.29
N GLY A 581 4.57 -25.13 1.67
CA GLY A 581 5.49 -24.37 0.85
C GLY A 581 6.02 -23.06 1.44
N ASP A 582 7.00 -22.53 0.73
CA ASP A 582 7.68 -21.28 1.00
C ASP A 582 7.11 -20.15 0.13
N VAL A 583 6.94 -18.97 0.72
CA VAL A 583 6.57 -17.74 0.01
C VAL A 583 7.67 -16.71 0.22
N LYS A 584 8.25 -16.23 -0.88
CA LYS A 584 9.19 -15.10 -0.92
C LYS A 584 8.52 -13.91 -1.59
N ARG A 585 7.91 -13.05 -0.80
CA ARG A 585 7.27 -11.83 -1.30
C ARG A 585 8.33 -10.79 -1.68
N GLY A 586 8.28 -10.34 -2.93
CA GLY A 586 9.12 -9.24 -3.44
C GLY A 586 8.44 -7.90 -3.29
N TYR A 587 9.20 -6.85 -2.96
CA TYR A 587 8.74 -5.46 -2.91
C TYR A 587 9.92 -4.50 -3.12
N LEU A 588 9.61 -3.26 -3.51
CA LEU A 588 10.64 -2.25 -3.72
C LEU A 588 11.14 -1.67 -2.39
N ASN A 589 12.46 -1.59 -2.26
CA ASN A 589 13.15 -0.75 -1.28
C ASN A 589 13.97 0.30 -2.03
N GLY A 590 13.43 1.52 -2.12
CA GLY A 590 13.83 2.50 -3.12
C GLY A 590 13.42 2.02 -4.51
N VAL A 591 14.38 1.85 -5.41
CA VAL A 591 14.14 1.31 -6.76
C VAL A 591 14.50 -0.17 -6.91
N ASP A 592 15.25 -0.73 -5.96
CA ASP A 592 15.68 -2.12 -6.03
C ASP A 592 14.66 -3.06 -5.38
N PRO A 593 14.35 -4.21 -6.02
CA PRO A 593 13.54 -5.24 -5.38
C PRO A 593 14.31 -5.90 -4.25
N VAL A 594 13.67 -5.98 -3.08
CA VAL A 594 14.08 -6.78 -1.93
C VAL A 594 12.95 -7.72 -1.54
N THR A 595 13.20 -8.63 -0.60
CA THR A 595 12.21 -9.66 -0.27
C THR A 595 12.09 -9.94 1.21
N SER A 596 10.90 -10.32 1.63
CA SER A 596 10.63 -11.00 2.90
C SER A 596 10.20 -12.45 2.62
N ARG A 597 10.31 -13.32 3.63
CA ARG A 597 10.00 -14.75 3.49
C ARG A 597 9.09 -15.26 4.60
N GLY A 598 8.18 -16.15 4.25
CA GLY A 598 7.41 -16.93 5.21
C GLY A 598 7.11 -18.33 4.66
N ASP A 599 6.59 -19.18 5.54
CA ASP A 599 6.16 -20.54 5.24
C ASP A 599 4.65 -20.63 5.45
N THR A 600 3.94 -21.36 4.61
CA THR A 600 2.50 -21.59 4.79
C THR A 600 2.08 -22.98 4.30
N SER A 601 0.91 -23.43 4.76
CA SER A 601 0.25 -24.64 4.32
C SER A 601 -1.16 -24.34 3.82
N GLY A 602 -1.72 -25.26 3.05
CA GLY A 602 -3.05 -25.09 2.52
C GLY A 602 -3.64 -26.37 1.96
N TYR A 603 -4.83 -26.26 1.39
CA TYR A 603 -5.44 -27.34 0.64
C TYR A 603 -6.33 -26.80 -0.48
N THR A 604 -6.51 -27.61 -1.52
CA THR A 604 -7.43 -27.32 -2.63
C THR A 604 -8.48 -28.41 -2.70
N LEU A 605 -9.75 -28.03 -2.85
CA LEU A 605 -10.85 -28.93 -3.19
C LEU A 605 -11.38 -28.60 -4.57
N GLY A 606 -11.61 -29.62 -5.40
CA GLY A 606 -12.12 -29.43 -6.75
C GLY A 606 -13.29 -30.36 -7.08
N ALA A 607 -14.21 -29.87 -7.90
CA ALA A 607 -15.25 -30.65 -8.54
C ALA A 607 -15.32 -30.31 -10.03
N SER A 608 -15.45 -31.33 -10.89
CA SER A 608 -15.63 -31.13 -12.33
C SER A 608 -16.80 -31.96 -12.87
N ALA A 609 -17.51 -31.41 -13.85
CA ALA A 609 -18.56 -32.10 -14.58
C ALA A 609 -18.45 -31.78 -16.08
N THR A 610 -18.36 -32.81 -16.91
CA THR A 610 -18.35 -32.69 -18.37
C THR A 610 -19.60 -33.33 -18.95
N LEU A 611 -20.24 -32.63 -19.88
CA LEU A 611 -21.38 -33.13 -20.66
C LEU A 611 -21.05 -32.98 -22.14
N GLY A 612 -21.31 -34.02 -22.94
CA GLY A 612 -21.05 -33.98 -24.37
C GLY A 612 -21.91 -34.93 -25.18
N TRP A 613 -21.79 -34.85 -26.49
CA TRP A 613 -22.49 -35.76 -27.40
C TRP A 613 -21.57 -36.25 -28.51
N ARG A 614 -21.34 -37.56 -28.57
CA ARG A 614 -20.41 -38.18 -29.50
C ARG A 614 -21.10 -38.63 -30.78
N PHE A 615 -20.61 -38.14 -31.91
CA PHE A 615 -21.07 -38.48 -33.24
C PHE A 615 -20.04 -39.36 -33.95
N ALA A 616 -20.48 -40.47 -34.53
CA ALA A 616 -19.67 -41.20 -35.50
C ALA A 616 -19.62 -40.41 -36.82
N LEU A 617 -18.43 -40.18 -37.35
CA LEU A 617 -18.26 -39.50 -38.63
C LEU A 617 -18.23 -40.50 -39.80
N PRO A 618 -18.43 -40.04 -41.06
CA PRO A 618 -18.36 -40.90 -42.24
C PRO A 618 -16.98 -41.55 -42.46
N ALA A 619 -15.92 -40.95 -41.91
CA ALA A 619 -14.59 -41.54 -41.90
C ALA A 619 -14.55 -42.72 -40.90
N PRO A 620 -14.09 -43.92 -41.31
CA PRO A 620 -14.04 -45.09 -40.44
C PRO A 620 -13.23 -44.83 -39.17
N ALA A 621 -13.77 -45.25 -38.02
CA ALA A 621 -13.13 -45.13 -36.71
C ALA A 621 -12.80 -43.68 -36.30
N THR A 622 -13.59 -42.73 -36.80
CA THR A 622 -13.52 -41.31 -36.42
C THR A 622 -14.80 -40.87 -35.74
N SER A 623 -14.67 -40.07 -34.69
CA SER A 623 -15.80 -39.46 -34.00
C SER A 623 -15.51 -38.03 -33.59
N LEU A 624 -16.58 -37.23 -33.52
CA LEU A 624 -16.55 -35.85 -33.03
C LEU A 624 -17.42 -35.74 -31.79
N THR A 625 -16.93 -35.07 -30.76
CA THR A 625 -17.62 -34.86 -29.49
C THR A 625 -17.61 -33.38 -29.15
N PRO A 626 -18.66 -32.60 -29.47
CA PRO A 626 -18.94 -31.36 -28.76
C PRO A 626 -19.17 -31.63 -27.27
N TYR A 627 -18.59 -30.79 -26.43
CA TYR A 627 -18.70 -30.90 -24.98
C TYR A 627 -18.71 -29.53 -24.30
N ALA A 628 -19.21 -29.52 -23.08
CA ALA A 628 -19.05 -28.45 -22.12
C ALA A 628 -18.57 -29.05 -20.78
N THR A 629 -17.60 -28.41 -20.15
CA THR A 629 -17.12 -28.75 -18.81
C THR A 629 -17.33 -27.55 -17.89
N TYR A 630 -17.80 -27.83 -16.68
CA TYR A 630 -17.78 -26.88 -15.58
C TYR A 630 -16.87 -27.44 -14.47
N THR A 631 -15.90 -26.64 -14.05
CA THR A 631 -14.99 -26.98 -12.94
C THR A 631 -15.11 -25.88 -11.89
N VAL A 632 -15.24 -26.26 -10.62
CA VAL A 632 -15.14 -25.34 -9.48
C VAL A 632 -14.06 -25.85 -8.55
N MET A 633 -13.15 -24.95 -8.17
CA MET A 633 -12.00 -25.24 -7.31
C MET A 633 -11.90 -24.16 -6.25
N GLN A 634 -11.59 -24.58 -5.03
CA GLN A 634 -11.40 -23.69 -3.90
C GLN A 634 -10.10 -24.07 -3.21
N SER A 635 -9.17 -23.13 -3.14
CA SER A 635 -7.93 -23.26 -2.38
C SER A 635 -8.01 -22.43 -1.12
N ASP A 636 -7.55 -22.98 -0.01
CA ASP A 636 -7.51 -22.33 1.30
C ASP A 636 -6.07 -22.38 1.80
N PHE A 637 -5.53 -21.21 2.16
CA PHE A 637 -4.17 -21.05 2.67
C PHE A 637 -4.20 -20.53 4.10
N ASP A 638 -3.35 -21.10 4.96
CA ASP A 638 -3.10 -20.58 6.29
C ASP A 638 -2.38 -19.22 6.21
N GLY A 639 -2.61 -18.36 7.20
CA GLY A 639 -1.86 -17.11 7.34
C GLY A 639 -0.43 -17.36 7.83
N TRP A 640 0.49 -16.46 7.49
CA TRP A 640 1.89 -16.55 7.92
C TRP A 640 2.43 -15.18 8.34
N THR A 641 3.56 -15.20 9.04
CA THR A 641 4.32 -14.00 9.37
C THR A 641 5.66 -14.07 8.69
N GLU A 642 5.96 -13.05 7.91
CA GLU A 642 7.22 -12.97 7.19
C GLU A 642 8.38 -12.55 8.09
N THR A 643 9.58 -12.90 7.64
CA THR A 643 10.86 -12.55 8.27
C THR A 643 11.83 -11.99 7.23
N ASN A 644 12.81 -11.22 7.73
CA ASN A 644 13.83 -10.51 6.94
C ASN A 644 13.26 -9.40 6.05
N GLY A 645 14.16 -8.53 5.59
CA GLY A 645 13.81 -7.38 4.75
C GLY A 645 13.21 -6.24 5.57
N PRO A 646 13.14 -5.02 5.02
CA PRO A 646 12.73 -3.84 5.78
C PRO A 646 11.22 -3.74 6.01
N PHE A 647 10.39 -4.45 5.23
CA PHE A 647 8.93 -4.41 5.31
C PHE A 647 8.33 -5.83 5.37
N PRO A 648 8.63 -6.63 6.42
CA PRO A 648 7.98 -7.92 6.60
C PRO A 648 6.49 -7.71 6.91
N ALA A 649 5.63 -8.57 6.35
CA ALA A 649 4.20 -8.55 6.57
C ALA A 649 3.72 -9.77 7.36
N VAL A 650 2.61 -9.60 8.08
CA VAL A 650 1.74 -10.68 8.52
C VAL A 650 0.65 -10.81 7.47
N ILE A 651 0.62 -11.93 6.75
CA ILE A 651 -0.41 -12.23 5.76
C ILE A 651 -1.46 -13.11 6.44
N SER A 652 -2.71 -12.68 6.41
CA SER A 652 -3.83 -13.48 6.91
C SER A 652 -4.08 -14.66 5.98
N GLY A 653 -4.68 -15.73 6.52
CA GLY A 653 -5.17 -16.82 5.69
C GLY A 653 -6.21 -16.30 4.70
N PHE A 654 -6.16 -16.82 3.48
CA PHE A 654 -7.05 -16.42 2.41
C PHE A 654 -7.53 -17.64 1.64
N THR A 655 -8.70 -17.48 1.03
CA THR A 655 -9.32 -18.49 0.18
C THR A 655 -9.25 -17.99 -1.27
N THR A 656 -9.32 -18.87 -2.26
CA THR A 656 -9.43 -18.48 -3.66
C THR A 656 -10.36 -19.44 -4.36
N THR A 657 -11.46 -18.92 -4.91
CA THR A 657 -12.47 -19.74 -5.58
C THR A 657 -12.46 -19.49 -7.08
N THR A 658 -12.08 -20.50 -7.85
CA THR A 658 -11.97 -20.44 -9.32
C THR A 658 -13.04 -21.31 -9.97
N GLN A 659 -13.82 -20.72 -10.86
CA GLN A 659 -14.84 -21.41 -11.65
C GLN A 659 -14.47 -21.34 -13.14
N LEU A 660 -14.40 -22.50 -13.79
CA LEU A 660 -14.08 -22.62 -15.21
C LEU A 660 -15.26 -23.17 -15.99
N ILE A 661 -15.64 -22.46 -17.04
CA ILE A 661 -16.57 -22.94 -18.07
C ILE A 661 -15.78 -23.16 -19.36
N ARG A 662 -15.71 -24.41 -19.80
CA ARG A 662 -15.00 -24.82 -21.01
C ARG A 662 -15.99 -25.37 -22.03
N ALA A 663 -16.06 -24.78 -23.21
CA ALA A 663 -16.91 -25.26 -24.31
C ALA A 663 -16.03 -25.62 -25.51
N GLY A 664 -16.11 -26.87 -25.98
CA GLY A 664 -15.15 -27.37 -26.95
C GLY A 664 -15.64 -28.50 -27.85
N LEU A 665 -14.73 -28.90 -28.74
CA LEU A 665 -14.87 -29.99 -29.70
C LEU A 665 -13.66 -30.91 -29.55
N GLU A 666 -13.92 -32.21 -29.42
CA GLU A 666 -12.88 -33.26 -29.50
C GLU A 666 -13.09 -34.11 -30.74
N LEU A 667 -12.08 -34.19 -31.60
CA LEU A 667 -12.02 -35.14 -32.72
C LEU A 667 -11.14 -36.32 -32.31
N GLU A 668 -11.69 -37.52 -32.30
CA GLU A 668 -10.94 -38.76 -32.07
C GLU A 668 -10.85 -39.57 -33.36
N HIS A 669 -9.65 -40.09 -33.64
CA HIS A 669 -9.41 -41.01 -34.75
C HIS A 669 -8.55 -42.19 -34.30
N ARG A 670 -9.02 -43.41 -34.59
CA ARG A 670 -8.27 -44.64 -34.33
C ARG A 670 -7.65 -45.18 -35.62
N PHE A 671 -6.32 -45.24 -35.64
CA PHE A 671 -5.56 -45.72 -36.79
C PHE A 671 -5.57 -47.25 -36.88
N ALA A 672 -5.48 -47.77 -38.11
CA ALA A 672 -5.47 -49.21 -38.38
C ALA A 672 -4.32 -49.97 -37.68
N ALA A 673 -3.22 -49.30 -37.37
CA ALA A 673 -2.07 -49.86 -36.66
C ALA A 673 -2.29 -50.00 -35.14
N GLY A 674 -3.40 -49.51 -34.59
CA GLY A 674 -3.70 -49.56 -33.15
C GLY A 674 -3.71 -48.22 -32.41
N PRO A 675 -2.88 -47.21 -32.74
CA PRO A 675 -2.89 -45.92 -32.04
C PRO A 675 -4.21 -45.16 -32.17
N THR A 676 -4.54 -44.38 -31.15
CA THR A 676 -5.63 -43.41 -31.16
C THR A 676 -5.04 -42.01 -31.04
N ALA A 677 -5.51 -41.08 -31.85
CA ALA A 677 -5.20 -39.65 -31.70
C ALA A 677 -6.48 -38.87 -31.37
N ARG A 678 -6.33 -37.86 -30.53
CA ARG A 678 -7.38 -36.89 -30.20
C ARG A 678 -6.88 -35.47 -30.41
N LEU A 679 -7.74 -34.67 -31.02
CA LEU A 679 -7.51 -33.24 -31.26
C LEU A 679 -8.63 -32.47 -30.57
N GLY A 680 -8.26 -31.56 -29.67
CA GLY A 680 -9.19 -30.72 -28.93
C GLY A 680 -9.07 -29.25 -29.32
N LEU A 681 -10.19 -28.56 -29.35
CA LEU A 681 -10.30 -27.11 -29.42
C LEU A 681 -11.39 -26.66 -28.45
N ALA A 682 -11.10 -25.72 -27.55
CA ALA A 682 -12.08 -25.20 -26.61
C ALA A 682 -11.89 -23.71 -26.35
N GLY A 683 -12.99 -22.99 -26.14
CA GLY A 683 -12.98 -21.68 -25.50
C GLY A 683 -13.23 -21.86 -24.00
N VAL A 684 -12.45 -21.17 -23.18
CA VAL A 684 -12.56 -21.21 -21.72
C VAL A 684 -12.85 -19.81 -21.20
N HIS A 685 -13.78 -19.75 -20.25
CA HIS A 685 -14.06 -18.58 -19.44
C HIS A 685 -13.85 -18.94 -17.98
N ARG A 686 -13.14 -18.06 -17.27
CA ARG A 686 -12.86 -18.14 -15.84
C ARG A 686 -13.60 -17.02 -15.12
N GLU A 687 -14.27 -17.39 -14.05
CA GLU A 687 -14.78 -16.49 -13.03
C GLU A 687 -14.05 -16.86 -11.74
N THR A 688 -13.17 -15.98 -11.30
CA THR A 688 -12.47 -16.13 -10.03
C THR A 688 -13.03 -15.10 -9.07
N ASP A 689 -13.64 -15.57 -7.99
CA ASP A 689 -13.87 -14.74 -6.82
C ASP A 689 -12.51 -14.71 -6.10
N GLY A 690 -11.71 -13.70 -6.39
CA GLY A 690 -10.50 -13.43 -5.64
C GLY A 690 -10.92 -12.99 -4.25
N ASP A 691 -10.86 -13.89 -3.26
CA ASP A 691 -11.12 -13.47 -1.89
C ASP A 691 -10.05 -12.45 -1.47
N THR A 692 -10.42 -11.59 -0.53
CA THR A 692 -9.58 -10.49 -0.09
C THR A 692 -8.43 -10.99 0.78
N ILE A 693 -7.20 -10.68 0.41
CA ILE A 693 -5.99 -10.98 1.18
C ILE A 693 -5.78 -9.85 2.18
N ALA A 694 -6.00 -10.13 3.46
CA ALA A 694 -5.71 -9.18 4.53
C ALA A 694 -4.24 -9.27 4.94
N PHE A 695 -3.57 -8.14 5.11
CA PHE A 695 -2.17 -8.06 5.56
C PHE A 695 -1.97 -7.01 6.64
N ASP A 696 -0.89 -7.13 7.40
CA ASP A 696 -0.40 -6.15 8.36
C ASP A 696 1.12 -5.98 8.18
N LEU A 697 1.61 -4.76 8.02
CA LEU A 697 3.04 -4.45 8.14
C LEU A 697 3.31 -4.02 9.59
N PRO A 698 3.93 -4.86 10.44
CA PRO A 698 3.94 -4.61 11.89
C PRO A 698 4.63 -3.29 12.25
N GLY A 699 3.94 -2.43 13.00
CA GLY A 699 4.42 -1.10 13.39
C GLY A 699 4.34 -0.06 12.27
N LEU A 700 3.69 -0.43 11.17
CA LEU A 700 3.23 0.41 10.08
C LEU A 700 1.73 0.07 9.94
N PHE A 701 1.22 -0.05 8.71
CA PHE A 701 -0.19 -0.19 8.43
C PHE A 701 -0.55 -1.61 7.94
N GLY A 702 -1.82 -1.97 8.06
CA GLY A 702 -2.40 -3.15 7.40
C GLY A 702 -3.30 -2.79 6.23
N GLY A 703 -3.97 -3.77 5.65
CA GLY A 703 -4.91 -3.55 4.55
C GLY A 703 -5.51 -4.82 4.00
N THR A 704 -6.41 -4.65 3.02
CA THR A 704 -6.96 -5.76 2.24
C THR A 704 -6.78 -5.51 0.75
N VAL A 705 -6.34 -6.52 0.01
CA VAL A 705 -6.23 -6.50 -1.45
C VAL A 705 -7.01 -7.63 -2.08
N GLU A 706 -7.57 -7.38 -3.25
CA GLU A 706 -7.96 -8.49 -4.13
C GLU A 706 -6.67 -9.11 -4.69
N GLY A 707 -6.60 -10.44 -4.74
CA GLY A 707 -5.44 -11.12 -5.30
C GLY A 707 -5.38 -10.98 -6.82
N ASP A 708 -4.17 -10.99 -7.39
CA ASP A 708 -3.99 -10.98 -8.84
C ASP A 708 -4.63 -12.24 -9.47
N VAL A 709 -5.63 -12.01 -10.32
CA VAL A 709 -6.34 -13.05 -11.06
C VAL A 709 -5.98 -12.92 -12.53
N GLY A 710 -5.24 -13.90 -13.04
CA GLY A 710 -4.83 -13.93 -14.45
C GLY A 710 -6.00 -13.95 -15.45
N ALA A 711 -5.68 -14.09 -16.74
CA ALA A 711 -6.64 -13.93 -17.83
C ALA A 711 -7.99 -14.66 -17.67
N ALA A 712 -9.08 -13.91 -17.83
CA ALA A 712 -10.44 -14.41 -17.71
C ALA A 712 -10.86 -15.29 -18.89
N ASN A 713 -10.29 -15.11 -20.08
CA ASN A 713 -10.66 -15.90 -21.26
C ASN A 713 -9.44 -16.42 -22.00
N TRP A 714 -9.51 -17.65 -22.49
CA TRP A 714 -8.48 -18.18 -23.37
C TRP A 714 -9.02 -19.21 -24.36
N LEU A 715 -8.26 -19.40 -25.43
CA LEU A 715 -8.43 -20.51 -26.35
C LEU A 715 -7.49 -21.65 -25.96
N GLU A 716 -8.03 -22.87 -25.86
CA GLU A 716 -7.26 -24.08 -25.66
C GLU A 716 -7.20 -24.92 -26.93
N THR A 717 -6.01 -25.43 -27.22
CA THR A 717 -5.78 -26.44 -28.24
C THR A 717 -5.06 -27.62 -27.63
N SER A 718 -5.46 -28.85 -27.96
CA SER A 718 -4.77 -30.02 -27.43
C SER A 718 -4.60 -31.13 -28.45
N VAL A 719 -3.54 -31.90 -28.28
CA VAL A 719 -3.22 -33.10 -29.06
C VAL A 719 -2.87 -34.20 -28.09
N ALA A 720 -3.59 -35.32 -28.16
CA ALA A 720 -3.34 -36.49 -27.33
C ALA A 720 -3.18 -37.76 -28.16
N PHE A 721 -2.37 -38.69 -27.68
CA PHE A 721 -2.08 -39.97 -28.29
C PHE A 721 -2.13 -41.12 -27.29
N ASP A 722 -2.84 -42.19 -27.67
CA ASP A 722 -2.76 -43.51 -27.04
C ASP A 722 -1.99 -44.45 -27.99
N VAL A 723 -0.82 -44.95 -27.60
CA VAL A 723 0.03 -45.80 -28.45
C VAL A 723 0.21 -47.18 -27.83
N PRO A 724 -0.37 -48.26 -28.41
CA PRO A 724 -0.24 -49.60 -27.85
C PRO A 724 1.16 -50.20 -28.07
N PHE A 725 1.73 -50.78 -27.01
CA PHE A 725 2.96 -51.56 -26.99
C PHE A 725 2.65 -53.02 -26.63
N GLY A 726 2.31 -53.83 -27.64
CA GLY A 726 1.89 -55.22 -27.43
C GLY A 726 0.42 -55.32 -27.00
N ALA A 727 0.09 -56.37 -26.24
CA ALA A 727 -1.31 -56.72 -25.95
C ALA A 727 -1.94 -55.96 -24.77
N SER A 728 -1.13 -55.48 -23.83
CA SER A 728 -1.61 -54.98 -22.53
C SER A 728 -1.01 -53.64 -22.12
N VAL A 729 0.01 -53.14 -22.80
CA VAL A 729 0.70 -51.89 -22.42
C VAL A 729 0.39 -50.82 -23.47
N SER A 730 0.17 -49.58 -23.04
CA SER A 730 0.00 -48.41 -23.91
C SER A 730 0.77 -47.22 -23.36
N GLY A 731 1.37 -46.42 -24.24
CA GLY A 731 1.85 -45.07 -23.92
C GLY A 731 0.73 -44.06 -24.06
N LEU A 732 0.71 -43.10 -23.14
CA LEU A 732 -0.18 -41.96 -23.14
C LEU A 732 0.68 -40.71 -23.31
N ALA A 733 0.29 -39.79 -24.18
CA ALA A 733 0.92 -38.48 -24.27
C ALA A 733 -0.13 -37.43 -24.63
N LYS A 734 -0.14 -36.29 -23.95
CA LYS A 734 -0.96 -35.14 -24.31
C LYS A 734 -0.16 -33.86 -24.16
N VAL A 735 -0.42 -32.92 -25.05
CA VAL A 735 0.04 -31.53 -24.98
C VAL A 735 -1.16 -30.63 -25.17
N THR A 736 -1.26 -29.60 -24.34
CA THR A 736 -2.29 -28.56 -24.37
C THR A 736 -1.60 -27.21 -24.45
N GLY A 737 -1.94 -26.40 -25.46
CA GLY A 737 -1.55 -25.01 -25.54
C GLY A 737 -2.71 -24.10 -25.16
N ARG A 738 -2.45 -23.11 -24.31
CA ARG A 738 -3.41 -22.08 -23.87
C ARG A 738 -3.00 -20.74 -24.46
N LEU A 739 -3.96 -20.03 -25.05
CA LEU A 739 -3.78 -18.73 -25.69
C LEU A 739 -4.75 -17.74 -25.04
N PRO A 740 -4.33 -17.05 -23.97
CA PRO A 740 -5.17 -16.10 -23.28
C PRO A 740 -5.41 -14.83 -24.09
N ASP A 741 -6.46 -14.10 -23.75
CA ASP A 741 -6.73 -12.76 -24.28
C ASP A 741 -5.72 -11.73 -23.76
N GLU A 742 -5.22 -11.93 -22.53
CA GLU A 742 -4.19 -11.12 -21.87
C GLU A 742 -3.09 -12.01 -21.26
N GLY A 743 -1.84 -11.52 -21.22
CA GLY A 743 -0.70 -12.28 -20.69
C GLY A 743 -0.04 -13.27 -21.67
N ASP A 744 0.85 -14.10 -21.13
CA ASP A 744 1.68 -15.01 -21.92
C ASP A 744 0.99 -16.35 -22.23
N ALA A 745 1.27 -16.88 -23.42
CA ALA A 745 0.79 -18.20 -23.82
C ALA A 745 1.53 -19.31 -23.06
N SER A 746 0.79 -20.30 -22.56
CA SER A 746 1.34 -21.43 -21.82
C SER A 746 1.13 -22.77 -22.51
N VAL A 747 1.98 -23.75 -22.16
CA VAL A 747 1.93 -25.12 -22.66
C VAL A 747 2.05 -26.10 -21.50
N ALA A 748 0.99 -26.89 -21.31
CA ALA A 748 0.97 -28.02 -20.41
C ALA A 748 1.13 -29.33 -21.19
N GLY A 749 1.72 -30.34 -20.56
CA GLY A 749 1.75 -31.68 -21.14
C GLY A 749 2.03 -32.77 -20.14
N HIS A 750 1.50 -33.95 -20.43
CA HIS A 750 1.77 -35.16 -19.66
C HIS A 750 2.12 -36.34 -20.56
N ILE A 751 2.99 -37.19 -20.03
CA ILE A 751 3.37 -38.46 -20.65
C ILE A 751 3.24 -39.57 -19.62
N GLY A 752 2.76 -40.73 -20.06
CA GLY A 752 2.52 -41.85 -19.16
C GLY A 752 2.54 -43.21 -19.82
N LEU A 753 2.46 -44.22 -18.97
CA LEU A 753 2.32 -45.63 -19.34
C LEU A 753 1.10 -46.22 -18.66
N LYS A 754 0.39 -47.06 -19.38
CA LYS A 754 -0.85 -47.72 -18.93
C LYS A 754 -0.77 -49.22 -19.17
N ILE A 755 -1.18 -50.02 -18.19
CA ILE A 755 -1.14 -51.49 -18.21
C ILE A 755 -2.54 -52.05 -17.92
N ALA A 756 -3.17 -52.64 -18.93
CA ALA A 756 -4.49 -53.25 -18.88
C ALA A 756 -4.45 -54.72 -18.42
N TYR A 757 -5.37 -55.12 -17.52
CA TYR A 757 -5.49 -56.48 -16.98
C TYR A 757 -6.92 -57.03 -16.87
#